data_AF-A0A0W4ZAZ6-F1
#
_entry.id   AF-A0A0W4ZAZ6-F1
#
_cell.length_a   1.000
_cell.length_b   1.000
_cell.length_c   1.000
_cell.angle_alpha   90.00
_cell.angle_beta   90.00
_cell.angle_gamma   90.00
#
_symmetry.space_group_name_H-M   'P 1'
#
loop_
_entity.id
_entity.type
_entity.pdbx_description
1 polymer ?
#
loop_
_entity_poly.entity_id
_entity_poly.type
_entity_poly.pdbx_seq_one_letter_code
_entity_poly.pdbx_strand_id
1 'polypeptide(L)'
;MKAFALVNFFGIAYAFSKNIESTYKESLNLLQNSSQNPSQNPLFRITEENIFALILKDAMNTECEARLRKYCENLRNMTQMLESSFGVLKELCEEKKLDEKCDSLKKTITRKCTILKQSLKSIRSKPSISSYCLYEKECMRIEEACPIEVNEECNYLRTSCREKRRDDLKTEFLLRALSGNLKTEEECEKIIDKKCLAFMGESDELMEFCLIPFNRCKDLIRLIREKCSDLEFKTKIFIENNKISKEECTSLFEECNFHESDCDGIQNMCKEIKKRCEKELKYKHSSLPFNPIGKEIILIEKVGKEKLFKDEVGKPGIKDTIDLLVLLSNNYLNSCETNIKSCHKLCSFLPQLEDLYNGTKEKMNKSKEICNTLEEELKSKCRFFKSKLYDSSLSDTNEDNKDATLIGWTKQSTEFNEKLCINLESKCFYLKKSCNSVNIKMFSACINVESTCLKTRLFRKEYQVFQDTLKGKLHNLTNNSLKTCINELWTLCKKIISNNNPVLMNLCLHPWDTCKELANDIERQSKWLRNDLDWKRDFPNEEDCKKLKEKCEVLGHDSKTNDLPCFTLKGRCDHLENAKELEEILLEEKVENLGNLDTCIKKVSEKCNKWSKKKRTRFIFSCIQLVTTCQIITRDIKSKCSVLERNIDIEDVLNQVKNDNASVKGPTCDLWEPYCDKFMLSCEKLVRNNGKNGKCEELKESCKSYRKTQEQEMKLMYELRGSLNSENKCESTLNKHCLHWDKTKNDTFNNFCNNNTDTKNNITKNELCKKLLERVKERCTKLL
;
A
#
# COMPACT_ATOMS: atom_id res chain seq x y z
N MET A 1 0.06 29.16 -36.72
CA MET A 1 -0.35 28.92 -35.31
C MET A 1 -1.33 27.75 -35.10
N LYS A 2 -2.19 27.38 -36.07
CA LYS A 2 -3.10 26.22 -35.90
C LYS A 2 -2.42 24.83 -36.02
N ALA A 3 -1.32 24.70 -36.77
CA ALA A 3 -0.59 23.43 -36.91
C ALA A 3 0.28 23.06 -35.67
N PHE A 4 0.77 24.06 -34.92
CA PHE A 4 1.64 23.83 -33.76
C PHE A 4 0.86 23.43 -32.48
N ALA A 5 -0.43 23.75 -32.42
CA ALA A 5 -1.32 23.30 -31.35
C ALA A 5 -1.78 21.84 -31.54
N LEU A 6 -1.96 21.39 -32.79
CA LEU A 6 -2.34 20.00 -33.12
C LEU A 6 -1.20 19.01 -32.83
N VAL A 7 0.05 19.35 -33.15
CA VAL A 7 1.21 18.47 -32.90
C VAL A 7 1.49 18.30 -31.39
N ASN A 8 1.27 19.33 -30.58
CA ASN A 8 1.38 19.22 -29.11
C ASN A 8 0.21 18.42 -28.50
N PHE A 9 -1.00 18.53 -29.05
CA PHE A 9 -2.14 17.72 -28.60
C PHE A 9 -1.96 16.23 -28.94
N PHE A 10 -1.45 15.90 -30.13
CA PHE A 10 -1.12 14.52 -30.49
C PHE A 10 0.10 13.97 -29.74
N GLY A 11 1.10 14.80 -29.42
CA GLY A 11 2.24 14.39 -28.61
C GLY A 11 1.86 14.05 -27.16
N ILE A 12 0.96 14.85 -26.56
CA ILE A 12 0.42 14.59 -25.21
C ILE A 12 -0.52 13.38 -25.24
N ALA A 13 -1.44 13.28 -26.21
CA ALA A 13 -2.32 12.11 -26.35
C ALA A 13 -1.55 10.81 -26.61
N TYR A 14 -0.45 10.85 -27.38
CA TYR A 14 0.42 9.69 -27.64
C TYR A 14 1.23 9.30 -26.38
N ALA A 15 1.68 10.26 -25.58
CA ALA A 15 2.35 9.99 -24.30
C ALA A 15 1.39 9.39 -23.26
N PHE A 16 0.14 9.87 -23.17
CA PHE A 16 -0.90 9.28 -22.33
C PHE A 16 -1.34 7.90 -22.85
N SER A 17 -1.46 7.71 -24.17
CA SER A 17 -1.77 6.41 -24.79
C SER A 17 -0.68 5.37 -24.52
N LYS A 18 0.60 5.73 -24.58
CA LYS A 18 1.71 4.82 -24.25
C LYS A 18 1.79 4.50 -22.76
N ASN A 19 1.42 5.45 -21.89
CA ASN A 19 1.37 5.20 -20.46
C ASN A 19 0.22 4.23 -20.12
N ILE A 20 -0.96 4.41 -20.71
CA ILE A 20 -2.11 3.50 -20.58
C ILE A 20 -1.80 2.12 -21.19
N GLU A 21 -1.15 2.04 -22.35
CA GLU A 21 -0.72 0.75 -22.95
C GLU A 21 0.35 0.05 -22.10
N SER A 22 1.23 0.80 -21.43
CA SER A 22 2.21 0.27 -20.47
C SER A 22 1.51 -0.27 -19.22
N THR A 23 0.54 0.45 -18.66
CA THR A 23 -0.28 -0.01 -17.51
C THR A 23 -1.15 -1.20 -17.90
N TYR A 24 -1.64 -1.26 -19.15
CA TYR A 24 -2.39 -2.39 -19.70
C TYR A 24 -1.51 -3.62 -19.91
N LYS A 25 -0.28 -3.48 -20.43
CA LYS A 25 0.69 -4.57 -20.52
C LYS A 25 1.17 -5.04 -19.14
N GLU A 26 1.34 -4.13 -18.19
CA GLU A 26 1.78 -4.44 -16.83
C GLU A 26 0.68 -5.15 -16.02
N SER A 27 -0.59 -4.76 -16.20
CA SER A 27 -1.75 -5.47 -15.65
C SER A 27 -2.01 -6.83 -16.33
N LEU A 28 -1.86 -6.94 -17.67
CA LEU A 28 -1.91 -8.23 -18.37
C LEU A 28 -0.79 -9.17 -17.92
N ASN A 29 0.44 -8.67 -17.77
CA ASN A 29 1.58 -9.46 -17.30
C ASN A 29 1.41 -9.87 -15.82
N LEU A 30 0.88 -8.99 -14.97
CA LEU A 30 0.53 -9.34 -13.58
C LEU A 30 -0.60 -10.39 -13.48
N LEU A 31 -1.49 -10.45 -14.47
CA LEU A 31 -2.57 -11.45 -14.57
C LEU A 31 -2.12 -12.77 -15.20
N GLN A 32 -1.07 -12.75 -16.05
CA GLN A 32 -0.50 -13.95 -16.67
C GLN A 32 0.52 -14.68 -15.76
N ASN A 33 1.12 -13.99 -14.79
CA ASN A 33 2.29 -14.50 -14.07
C ASN A 33 2.02 -15.15 -12.70
N SER A 34 0.80 -15.61 -12.42
CA SER A 34 0.55 -16.52 -11.28
C SER A 34 0.74 -18.00 -11.63
N SER A 35 1.43 -18.32 -12.73
CA SER A 35 1.63 -19.70 -13.21
C SER A 35 3.06 -20.17 -12.94
N GLN A 36 3.33 -20.64 -11.73
CA GLN A 36 4.47 -21.53 -11.48
C GLN A 36 4.06 -22.99 -11.76
N ASN A 37 4.80 -23.62 -12.66
CA ASN A 37 4.86 -25.05 -13.01
C ASN A 37 3.56 -25.80 -13.35
N PRO A 38 3.26 -26.02 -14.66
CA PRO A 38 2.22 -26.95 -15.10
C PRO A 38 2.78 -28.37 -15.15
N SER A 39 2.99 -28.99 -13.98
CA SER A 39 3.32 -30.42 -13.91
C SER A 39 2.67 -31.04 -12.68
N GLN A 40 1.65 -31.86 -12.94
CA GLN A 40 1.06 -32.88 -12.06
C GLN A 40 0.14 -32.46 -10.90
N ASN A 41 -0.89 -31.63 -11.15
CA ASN A 41 -2.08 -31.65 -10.26
C ASN A 41 -3.40 -31.46 -11.05
N PRO A 42 -4.29 -32.47 -11.12
CA PRO A 42 -5.55 -32.41 -11.90
C PRO A 42 -6.57 -31.36 -11.43
N LEU A 43 -6.40 -30.81 -10.22
CA LEU A 43 -7.35 -29.94 -9.53
C LEU A 43 -7.52 -28.52 -10.11
N PHE A 44 -6.73 -28.13 -11.12
CA PHE A 44 -6.66 -26.72 -11.55
C PHE A 44 -7.20 -26.43 -12.96
N ARG A 45 -7.68 -27.42 -13.72
CA ARG A 45 -8.27 -27.17 -15.04
C ARG A 45 -9.75 -26.79 -14.92
N ILE A 46 -10.16 -25.75 -15.65
CA ILE A 46 -11.59 -25.52 -15.91
C ILE A 46 -12.12 -26.76 -16.62
N THR A 47 -13.15 -27.36 -16.04
CA THR A 47 -13.84 -28.52 -16.58
C THR A 47 -15.26 -28.13 -16.95
N GLU A 48 -15.86 -28.90 -17.85
CA GLU A 48 -17.26 -28.74 -18.25
C GLU A 48 -18.19 -28.67 -17.03
N GLU A 49 -17.97 -29.50 -16.00
CA GLU A 49 -18.81 -29.49 -14.80
C GLU A 49 -18.68 -28.21 -13.98
N ASN A 50 -17.51 -27.55 -14.01
CA ASN A 50 -17.32 -26.27 -13.31
C ASN A 50 -18.12 -25.15 -14.01
N ILE A 51 -18.23 -25.19 -15.34
CA ILE A 51 -19.08 -24.26 -16.10
C ILE A 51 -20.53 -24.44 -15.69
N PHE A 52 -20.98 -25.69 -15.61
CA PHE A 52 -22.37 -26.00 -15.31
C PHE A 52 -22.75 -25.75 -13.86
N ALA A 53 -21.86 -26.02 -12.90
CA ALA A 53 -22.10 -25.67 -11.51
C ALA A 53 -22.35 -24.16 -11.35
N LEU A 54 -21.61 -23.31 -12.08
CA LEU A 54 -21.80 -21.85 -12.06
C LEU A 54 -23.11 -21.39 -12.73
N ILE A 55 -23.58 -22.07 -13.78
CA ILE A 55 -24.86 -21.75 -14.45
C ILE A 55 -26.06 -22.21 -13.62
N LEU A 56 -26.01 -23.46 -13.13
CA LEU A 56 -27.11 -24.14 -12.47
C LEU A 56 -27.26 -23.77 -10.99
N LYS A 57 -26.14 -23.62 -10.28
CA LYS A 57 -26.11 -23.31 -8.85
C LYS A 57 -27.00 -24.27 -8.05
N ASP A 58 -27.81 -23.75 -7.14
CA ASP A 58 -28.75 -24.49 -6.30
C ASP A 58 -29.86 -25.22 -7.09
N ALA A 59 -30.24 -24.69 -8.26
CA ALA A 59 -31.27 -25.30 -9.10
C ALA A 59 -30.83 -26.62 -9.76
N MET A 60 -29.56 -27.02 -9.62
CA MET A 60 -29.10 -28.35 -10.04
C MET A 60 -29.96 -29.49 -9.44
N ASN A 61 -30.49 -29.29 -8.23
CA ASN A 61 -31.22 -30.32 -7.51
C ASN A 61 -32.73 -30.31 -7.76
N THR A 62 -33.31 -29.18 -8.18
CA THR A 62 -34.76 -28.96 -8.23
C THR A 62 -35.29 -28.61 -9.63
N GLU A 63 -34.53 -27.86 -10.44
CA GLU A 63 -35.03 -27.23 -11.69
C GLU A 63 -33.95 -27.15 -12.80
N CYS A 64 -33.06 -28.15 -12.88
CA CYS A 64 -31.91 -28.15 -13.79
C CYS A 64 -32.31 -27.88 -15.25
N GLU A 65 -33.33 -28.59 -15.74
CA GLU A 65 -33.77 -28.53 -17.14
C GLU A 65 -34.33 -27.15 -17.50
N ALA A 66 -35.27 -26.63 -16.69
CA ALA A 66 -35.90 -25.34 -16.93
C ALA A 66 -34.87 -24.20 -16.95
N ARG A 67 -33.89 -24.23 -16.03
CA ARG A 67 -32.83 -23.22 -15.95
C ARG A 67 -31.88 -23.29 -17.15
N LEU A 68 -31.48 -24.49 -17.58
CA LEU A 68 -30.64 -24.65 -18.78
C LEU A 68 -31.37 -24.23 -20.06
N ARG A 69 -32.64 -24.61 -20.24
CA ARG A 69 -33.46 -24.18 -21.39
C ARG A 69 -33.50 -22.66 -21.48
N LYS A 70 -33.87 -21.99 -20.38
CA LYS A 70 -33.92 -20.52 -20.31
C LYS A 70 -32.56 -19.88 -20.59
N TYR A 71 -31.48 -20.44 -20.04
CA TYR A 71 -30.12 -19.97 -20.29
C TYR A 71 -29.75 -20.06 -21.78
N CYS A 72 -30.03 -21.21 -22.40
CA CYS A 72 -29.73 -21.47 -23.81
C CYS A 72 -30.58 -20.64 -24.78
N GLU A 73 -31.86 -20.42 -24.49
CA GLU A 73 -32.73 -19.52 -25.26
C GLU A 73 -32.18 -18.09 -25.27
N ASN A 74 -31.79 -17.59 -24.09
CA ASN A 74 -31.18 -16.26 -23.97
C ASN A 74 -29.90 -16.16 -24.81
N LEU A 75 -29.04 -17.19 -24.80
CA LEU A 75 -27.82 -17.22 -25.61
C LEU A 75 -28.12 -17.23 -27.12
N ARG A 76 -29.12 -18.00 -27.58
CA ARG A 76 -29.49 -18.10 -29.00
C ARG A 76 -30.05 -16.81 -29.58
N ASN A 77 -30.77 -16.03 -28.78
CA ASN A 77 -31.29 -14.72 -29.17
C ASN A 77 -30.19 -13.69 -29.50
N MET A 78 -28.91 -14.03 -29.26
CA MET A 78 -27.75 -13.21 -29.60
C MET A 78 -26.87 -13.81 -30.70
N THR A 79 -27.45 -14.65 -31.58
CA THR A 79 -27.00 -15.23 -32.87
C THR A 79 -25.48 -15.29 -33.17
N GLN A 80 -24.71 -14.20 -33.01
CA GLN A 80 -23.23 -14.16 -33.03
C GLN A 80 -22.52 -14.85 -31.84
N MET A 81 -23.20 -15.14 -30.72
CA MET A 81 -22.55 -15.71 -29.51
C MET A 81 -22.34 -17.22 -29.56
N LEU A 82 -23.20 -17.99 -30.24
CA LEU A 82 -23.08 -19.46 -30.36
C LEU A 82 -22.09 -19.90 -31.46
N GLU A 83 -21.87 -19.09 -32.48
CA GLU A 83 -21.14 -19.53 -33.68
C GLU A 83 -19.61 -19.58 -33.52
N SER A 84 -19.00 -19.04 -32.45
CA SER A 84 -17.55 -18.80 -32.48
C SER A 84 -16.70 -19.02 -31.23
N SER A 85 -17.19 -19.39 -30.02
CA SER A 85 -16.28 -19.21 -28.85
C SER A 85 -16.31 -20.15 -27.63
N PHE A 86 -17.31 -21.01 -27.43
CA PHE A 86 -17.23 -22.02 -26.38
C PHE A 86 -17.89 -23.32 -26.86
N GLY A 87 -17.07 -24.27 -27.34
CA GLY A 87 -17.55 -25.58 -27.79
C GLY A 87 -18.46 -26.25 -26.75
N VAL A 88 -18.06 -26.18 -25.48
CA VAL A 88 -18.82 -26.70 -24.33
C VAL A 88 -20.21 -26.06 -24.17
N LEU A 89 -20.36 -24.75 -24.36
CA LEU A 89 -21.67 -24.08 -24.26
C LEU A 89 -22.57 -24.38 -25.46
N LYS A 90 -21.96 -24.50 -26.66
CA LYS A 90 -22.69 -24.89 -27.86
C LYS A 90 -23.24 -26.31 -27.71
N GLU A 91 -22.39 -27.24 -27.27
CA GLU A 91 -22.77 -28.62 -26.97
C GLU A 91 -23.84 -28.67 -25.87
N LEU A 92 -23.70 -27.90 -24.79
CA LEU A 92 -24.71 -27.82 -23.72
C LEU A 92 -26.10 -27.48 -24.26
N CYS A 93 -26.19 -26.49 -25.16
CA CYS A 93 -27.45 -25.97 -25.66
C CYS A 93 -28.07 -26.76 -26.82
N GLU A 94 -27.62 -27.99 -27.07
CA GLU A 94 -28.25 -28.92 -28.02
C GLU A 94 -29.51 -29.56 -27.41
N GLU A 95 -30.68 -29.25 -27.96
CA GLU A 95 -32.01 -29.61 -27.40
C GLU A 95 -32.23 -31.11 -27.18
N LYS A 96 -31.63 -31.98 -27.99
CA LYS A 96 -31.91 -33.43 -27.96
C LYS A 96 -31.25 -34.19 -26.79
N LYS A 97 -30.56 -33.50 -25.87
CA LYS A 97 -29.74 -34.13 -24.81
C LYS A 97 -29.84 -33.48 -23.43
N LEU A 98 -30.77 -32.55 -23.20
CA LEU A 98 -30.80 -31.76 -21.95
C LEU A 98 -31.05 -32.61 -20.70
N ASP A 99 -31.97 -33.59 -20.76
CA ASP A 99 -32.33 -34.44 -19.62
C ASP A 99 -31.19 -35.39 -19.20
N GLU A 100 -30.64 -36.13 -20.17
CA GLU A 100 -29.49 -37.02 -19.95
C GLU A 100 -28.27 -36.24 -19.44
N LYS A 101 -28.08 -35.01 -19.92
CA LYS A 101 -27.02 -34.12 -19.43
C LYS A 101 -27.26 -33.69 -18.00
N CYS A 102 -28.46 -33.25 -17.61
CA CYS A 102 -28.76 -32.86 -16.23
C CYS A 102 -28.44 -34.00 -15.25
N ASP A 103 -28.84 -35.24 -15.56
CA ASP A 103 -28.58 -36.39 -14.69
C ASP A 103 -27.08 -36.75 -14.61
N SER A 104 -26.38 -36.73 -15.74
CA SER A 104 -24.94 -36.97 -15.79
C SER A 104 -24.16 -35.93 -14.99
N LEU A 105 -24.49 -34.65 -15.20
CA LEU A 105 -23.83 -33.53 -14.52
C LEU A 105 -24.12 -33.52 -13.03
N LYS A 106 -25.35 -33.79 -12.63
CA LYS A 106 -25.73 -33.89 -11.22
C LYS A 106 -24.91 -34.96 -10.50
N LYS A 107 -24.73 -36.14 -11.10
CA LYS A 107 -23.89 -37.21 -10.53
C LYS A 107 -22.44 -36.76 -10.36
N THR A 108 -21.87 -36.14 -11.40
CA THR A 108 -20.46 -35.71 -11.38
C THR A 108 -20.21 -34.58 -10.39
N ILE A 109 -21.06 -33.56 -10.37
CA ILE A 109 -20.97 -32.45 -9.42
C ILE A 109 -21.17 -32.95 -7.99
N THR A 110 -22.16 -33.82 -7.73
CA THR A 110 -22.36 -34.42 -6.40
C THR A 110 -21.11 -35.18 -5.91
N ARG A 111 -20.45 -35.92 -6.82
CA ARG A 111 -19.18 -36.58 -6.52
C ARG A 111 -18.08 -35.57 -6.19
N LYS A 112 -17.94 -34.49 -6.96
CA LYS A 112 -16.98 -33.40 -6.67
C LYS A 112 -17.27 -32.73 -5.32
N CYS A 113 -18.53 -32.43 -5.01
CA CYS A 113 -18.94 -31.88 -3.72
C CYS A 113 -18.54 -32.80 -2.55
N THR A 114 -18.73 -34.12 -2.72
CA THR A 114 -18.35 -35.11 -1.71
C THR A 114 -16.83 -35.15 -1.51
N ILE A 115 -16.06 -35.15 -2.59
CA ILE A 115 -14.59 -35.08 -2.53
C ILE A 115 -14.13 -33.80 -1.85
N LEU A 116 -14.67 -32.65 -2.27
CA LEU A 116 -14.34 -31.34 -1.67
C LEU A 116 -14.64 -31.35 -0.17
N LYS A 117 -15.82 -31.81 0.24
CA LYS A 117 -16.20 -31.94 1.66
C LYS A 117 -15.20 -32.77 2.46
N GLN A 118 -14.77 -33.92 1.93
CA GLN A 118 -13.79 -34.78 2.57
C GLN A 118 -12.41 -34.11 2.64
N SER A 119 -11.96 -33.47 1.56
CA SER A 119 -10.71 -32.72 1.52
C SER A 119 -10.69 -31.60 2.56
N LEU A 120 -11.73 -30.76 2.61
CA LEU A 120 -11.83 -29.66 3.57
C LEU A 120 -11.80 -30.16 5.03
N LYS A 121 -12.54 -31.24 5.33
CA LYS A 121 -12.52 -31.87 6.67
C LYS A 121 -11.15 -32.45 7.03
N SER A 122 -10.47 -33.09 6.07
CA SER A 122 -9.16 -33.73 6.31
C SER A 122 -8.05 -32.71 6.59
N ILE A 123 -8.15 -31.52 6.01
CA ILE A 123 -7.14 -30.46 6.19
C ILE A 123 -7.40 -29.71 7.50
N ARG A 124 -8.67 -29.56 7.90
CA ARG A 124 -9.04 -29.01 9.21
C ARG A 124 -8.45 -29.80 10.38
N SER A 125 -8.20 -31.11 10.21
CA SER A 125 -7.58 -31.96 11.24
C SER A 125 -6.04 -32.03 11.18
N LYS A 126 -5.40 -31.50 10.12
CA LYS A 126 -3.93 -31.42 9.98
C LYS A 126 -3.52 -30.08 9.35
N PRO A 127 -3.22 -29.05 10.16
CA PRO A 127 -3.09 -27.68 9.67
C PRO A 127 -1.74 -27.44 8.99
N SER A 128 -1.63 -27.80 7.71
CA SER A 128 -0.77 -27.06 6.80
C SER A 128 -1.64 -26.06 6.07
N ILE A 129 -1.77 -24.86 6.63
CA ILE A 129 -2.72 -23.84 6.15
C ILE A 129 -2.38 -23.38 4.72
N SER A 130 -1.14 -23.55 4.24
CA SER A 130 -0.76 -23.16 2.86
C SER A 130 -1.39 -24.04 1.78
N SER A 131 -1.52 -25.35 2.00
CA SER A 131 -2.20 -26.24 1.04
C SER A 131 -3.73 -26.14 1.13
N TYR A 132 -4.26 -25.69 2.28
CA TYR A 132 -5.69 -25.49 2.50
C TYR A 132 -6.27 -24.43 1.56
N CYS A 133 -5.60 -23.29 1.40
CA CYS A 133 -6.07 -22.17 0.58
C CYS A 133 -6.11 -22.44 -0.92
N LEU A 134 -5.48 -23.53 -1.38
CA LEU A 134 -5.58 -23.96 -2.78
C LEU A 134 -7.02 -24.33 -3.17
N TYR A 135 -7.87 -24.69 -2.21
CA TYR A 135 -9.27 -25.04 -2.45
C TYR A 135 -10.20 -23.82 -2.58
N GLU A 136 -9.74 -22.58 -2.31
CA GLU A 136 -10.58 -21.38 -2.41
C GLU A 136 -11.20 -21.24 -3.80
N LYS A 137 -10.40 -21.47 -4.86
CA LYS A 137 -10.87 -21.42 -6.25
C LYS A 137 -11.88 -22.50 -6.57
N GLU A 138 -11.72 -23.70 -5.99
CA GLU A 138 -12.64 -24.80 -6.24
C GLU A 138 -13.96 -24.57 -5.51
N CYS A 139 -13.93 -24.11 -4.26
CA CYS A 139 -15.11 -23.65 -3.53
C CYS A 139 -15.92 -22.64 -4.37
N MET A 140 -15.28 -21.58 -4.87
CA MET A 140 -15.97 -20.57 -5.69
C MET A 140 -16.60 -21.10 -6.98
N ARG A 141 -16.16 -22.27 -7.49
CA ARG A 141 -16.70 -22.85 -8.73
C ARG A 141 -17.91 -23.74 -8.48
N ILE A 142 -17.90 -24.52 -7.40
CA ILE A 142 -18.87 -25.61 -7.23
C ILE A 142 -19.73 -25.51 -5.97
N GLU A 143 -19.37 -24.69 -4.98
CA GLU A 143 -20.06 -24.68 -3.66
C GLU A 143 -21.58 -24.48 -3.78
N GLU A 144 -22.02 -23.64 -4.72
CA GLU A 144 -23.44 -23.33 -4.90
C GLU A 144 -24.27 -24.49 -5.45
N ALA A 145 -23.62 -25.42 -6.14
CA ALA A 145 -24.24 -26.66 -6.59
C ALA A 145 -24.11 -27.78 -5.54
N CYS A 146 -23.42 -27.52 -4.43
CA CYS A 146 -23.20 -28.48 -3.35
C CYS A 146 -24.21 -28.32 -2.20
N PRO A 147 -24.34 -29.35 -1.33
CA PRO A 147 -25.13 -29.24 -0.10
C PRO A 147 -24.63 -28.13 0.82
N ILE A 148 -25.51 -27.64 1.70
CA ILE A 148 -25.26 -26.50 2.60
C ILE A 148 -23.97 -26.69 3.43
N GLU A 149 -23.66 -27.90 3.88
CA GLU A 149 -22.45 -28.11 4.70
C GLU A 149 -21.14 -27.83 3.92
N VAL A 150 -21.15 -27.96 2.59
CA VAL A 150 -19.99 -27.57 1.77
C VAL A 150 -19.85 -26.05 1.72
N ASN A 151 -20.96 -25.32 1.62
CA ASN A 151 -20.97 -23.86 1.67
C ASN A 151 -20.41 -23.31 2.99
N GLU A 152 -20.77 -23.94 4.11
CA GLU A 152 -20.25 -23.58 5.43
C GLU A 152 -18.74 -23.78 5.51
N GLU A 153 -18.24 -24.96 5.12
CA GLU A 153 -16.80 -25.26 5.12
C GLU A 153 -16.01 -24.35 4.17
N CYS A 154 -16.58 -24.00 3.01
CA CYS A 154 -15.95 -23.05 2.10
C CYS A 154 -15.92 -21.61 2.64
N ASN A 155 -16.94 -21.18 3.39
CA ASN A 155 -16.93 -19.90 4.11
C ASN A 155 -15.83 -19.85 5.19
N TYR A 156 -15.69 -20.94 5.97
CA TYR A 156 -14.59 -21.08 6.94
C TYR A 156 -13.23 -21.03 6.27
N LEU A 157 -13.05 -21.79 5.18
CA LEU A 157 -11.82 -21.79 4.39
C LEU A 157 -11.42 -20.39 3.96
N ARG A 158 -12.32 -19.65 3.30
CA ARG A 158 -12.03 -18.29 2.79
C ARG A 158 -11.64 -17.34 3.91
N THR A 159 -12.30 -17.45 5.07
CA THR A 159 -11.99 -16.65 6.26
C THR A 159 -10.60 -16.96 6.80
N SER A 160 -10.29 -18.23 7.06
CA SER A 160 -8.98 -18.63 7.59
C SER A 160 -7.83 -18.33 6.63
N CYS A 161 -8.07 -18.49 5.33
CA CYS A 161 -7.09 -18.12 4.30
C CYS A 161 -6.84 -16.62 4.24
N ARG A 162 -7.88 -15.82 4.50
CA ARG A 162 -7.74 -14.37 4.57
C ARG A 162 -7.02 -13.93 5.85
N GLU A 163 -7.39 -14.48 7.00
CA GLU A 163 -6.67 -14.24 8.28
C GLU A 163 -5.18 -14.54 8.11
N LYS A 164 -4.84 -15.70 7.53
CA LYS A 164 -3.44 -16.04 7.22
C LYS A 164 -2.77 -15.05 6.26
N ARG A 165 -3.42 -14.69 5.14
CA ARG A 165 -2.86 -13.70 4.21
C ARG A 165 -2.56 -12.37 4.91
N ARG A 166 -3.45 -11.92 5.79
CA ARG A 166 -3.26 -10.69 6.57
C ARG A 166 -2.11 -10.81 7.56
N ASP A 167 -1.94 -11.96 8.21
CA ASP A 167 -0.79 -12.25 9.08
C ASP A 167 0.54 -12.31 8.33
N ASP A 168 0.56 -12.93 7.15
CA ASP A 168 1.74 -12.99 6.27
C ASP A 168 2.12 -11.56 5.82
N LEU A 169 1.13 -10.74 5.47
CA LEU A 169 1.32 -9.33 5.11
C LEU A 169 1.84 -8.49 6.29
N LYS A 170 1.25 -8.64 7.48
CA LYS A 170 1.73 -8.00 8.72
C LYS A 170 3.19 -8.37 8.99
N THR A 171 3.52 -9.65 8.87
CA THR A 171 4.87 -10.15 9.08
C THR A 171 5.85 -9.54 8.08
N GLU A 172 5.53 -9.58 6.79
CA GLU A 172 6.36 -8.98 5.76
C GLU A 172 6.52 -7.46 5.95
N PHE A 173 5.46 -6.77 6.36
CA PHE A 173 5.52 -5.36 6.69
C PHE A 173 6.51 -5.09 7.83
N LEU A 174 6.43 -5.86 8.92
CA LEU A 174 7.31 -5.71 10.07
C LEU A 174 8.77 -5.99 9.71
N LEU A 175 9.04 -7.05 8.94
CA LEU A 175 10.40 -7.38 8.49
C LEU A 175 11.01 -6.24 7.67
N ARG A 176 10.25 -5.67 6.72
CA ARG A 176 10.69 -4.50 5.94
C ARG A 176 10.84 -3.25 6.78
N ALA A 177 9.89 -2.98 7.68
CA ALA A 177 9.86 -1.77 8.49
C ALA A 177 10.98 -1.71 9.52
N LEU A 178 11.44 -2.88 9.98
CA LEU A 178 12.48 -3.06 11.00
C LEU A 178 13.82 -3.47 10.39
N SER A 179 13.92 -3.47 9.07
CA SER A 179 15.13 -3.80 8.32
C SER A 179 16.39 -3.12 8.90
N GLY A 180 17.45 -3.92 9.07
CA GLY A 180 18.73 -3.55 9.66
C GLY A 180 18.75 -3.57 11.19
N ASN A 181 17.62 -3.85 11.86
CA ASN A 181 17.48 -3.86 13.32
C ASN A 181 17.00 -5.22 13.84
N LEU A 182 17.06 -6.28 13.04
CA LEU A 182 16.59 -7.62 13.40
C LEU A 182 17.75 -8.60 13.67
N LYS A 183 18.93 -8.10 14.02
CA LYS A 183 20.08 -8.92 14.40
C LYS A 183 20.04 -9.35 15.87
N THR A 184 19.61 -8.44 16.75
CA THR A 184 19.55 -8.65 18.19
C THR A 184 18.18 -8.25 18.75
N GLU A 185 17.78 -8.88 19.86
CA GLU A 185 16.52 -8.53 20.55
C GLU A 185 16.53 -7.09 21.04
N GLU A 186 17.67 -6.59 21.52
CA GLU A 186 17.78 -5.24 22.07
C GLU A 186 17.60 -4.15 21.00
N GLU A 187 18.22 -4.30 19.83
CA GLU A 187 18.05 -3.38 18.70
C GLU A 187 16.59 -3.40 18.21
N CYS A 188 16.02 -4.59 18.08
CA CYS A 188 14.64 -4.80 17.67
C CYS A 188 13.64 -4.10 18.61
N GLU A 189 13.76 -4.29 19.94
CA GLU A 189 12.84 -3.69 20.90
C GLU A 189 12.93 -2.15 20.90
N LYS A 190 14.16 -1.61 20.82
CA LYS A 190 14.38 -0.15 20.76
C LYS A 190 13.67 0.49 19.57
N ILE A 191 13.72 -0.14 18.40
CA ILE A 191 13.15 0.42 17.19
C ILE A 191 11.63 0.24 17.14
N ILE A 192 11.09 -0.87 17.68
CA ILE A 192 9.64 -1.10 17.73
C ILE A 192 8.96 -0.04 18.61
N ASP A 193 9.50 0.24 19.80
CA ASP A 193 8.93 1.24 20.70
C ASP A 193 8.86 2.64 20.06
N LYS A 194 9.85 3.00 19.24
CA LYS A 194 9.85 4.27 18.49
C LYS A 194 8.81 4.29 17.37
N LYS A 195 8.59 3.17 16.69
CA LYS A 195 7.77 3.07 15.48
C LYS A 195 6.31 2.67 15.73
N CYS A 196 6.00 2.12 16.89
CA CYS A 196 4.69 1.53 17.15
C CYS A 196 3.52 2.51 16.98
N LEU A 197 3.66 3.76 17.43
CA LEU A 197 2.63 4.79 17.22
C LEU A 197 2.26 4.97 15.74
N ALA A 198 3.24 4.85 14.84
CA ALA A 198 2.98 4.91 13.41
C ALA A 198 2.34 3.59 12.90
N PHE A 199 2.82 2.42 13.34
CA PHE A 199 2.30 1.12 12.91
C PHE A 199 0.82 0.94 13.27
N MET A 200 0.42 1.38 14.47
CA MET A 200 -0.94 1.28 14.99
C MET A 200 -1.98 1.95 14.08
N GLY A 201 -1.60 2.98 13.32
CA GLY A 201 -2.49 3.66 12.37
C GLY A 201 -2.70 2.91 11.05
N GLU A 202 -1.94 1.83 10.80
CA GLU A 202 -1.87 1.21 9.49
C GLU A 202 -2.69 -0.07 9.32
N SER A 203 -2.88 -0.84 10.39
CA SER A 203 -3.79 -2.00 10.43
C SER A 203 -4.14 -2.38 11.88
N ASP A 204 -5.23 -3.12 12.07
CA ASP A 204 -5.62 -3.61 13.41
C ASP A 204 -4.63 -4.66 13.95
N GLU A 205 -3.97 -5.42 13.08
CA GLU A 205 -2.99 -6.43 13.48
C GLU A 205 -1.63 -5.81 13.83
N LEU A 206 -1.26 -4.70 13.20
CA LEU A 206 -0.12 -3.89 13.62
C LEU A 206 -0.41 -3.20 14.96
N MET A 207 -1.68 -2.84 15.21
CA MET A 207 -2.13 -2.38 16.52
C MET A 207 -1.96 -3.47 17.58
N GLU A 208 -2.44 -4.67 17.32
CA GLU A 208 -2.26 -5.83 18.20
C GLU A 208 -0.78 -6.12 18.49
N PHE A 209 0.05 -6.17 17.45
CA PHE A 209 1.50 -6.37 17.58
C PHE A 209 2.16 -5.35 18.52
N CYS A 210 1.75 -4.09 18.45
CA CYS A 210 2.32 -3.03 19.25
C CYS A 210 1.87 -3.06 20.71
N LEU A 211 0.61 -3.39 20.96
CA LEU A 211 0.03 -3.42 22.30
C LEU A 211 0.33 -4.71 23.06
N ILE A 212 0.64 -5.82 22.36
CA ILE A 212 0.92 -7.12 22.95
C ILE A 212 2.40 -7.49 22.71
N PRO A 213 3.33 -7.12 23.61
CA PRO A 213 4.77 -7.18 23.35
C PRO A 213 5.41 -8.58 23.47
N PHE A 214 4.64 -9.64 23.76
CA PHE A 214 5.22 -10.92 24.18
C PHE A 214 6.00 -11.63 23.06
N ASN A 215 7.30 -11.89 23.30
CA ASN A 215 8.24 -12.58 22.39
C ASN A 215 8.36 -12.01 20.95
N ARG A 216 7.84 -10.81 20.69
CA ARG A 216 7.75 -10.22 19.35
C ARG A 216 9.09 -10.19 18.60
N CYS A 217 10.17 -9.77 19.27
CA CYS A 217 11.48 -9.70 18.64
C CYS A 217 12.10 -11.08 18.39
N LYS A 218 11.90 -12.05 19.30
CA LYS A 218 12.36 -13.43 19.10
C LYS A 218 11.73 -14.06 17.87
N ASP A 219 10.43 -13.85 17.69
CA ASP A 219 9.70 -14.37 16.55
C ASP A 219 10.15 -13.70 15.24
N LEU A 220 10.30 -12.38 15.22
CA LEU A 220 10.81 -11.66 14.05
C LEU A 220 12.24 -12.05 13.68
N ILE A 221 13.13 -12.20 14.66
CA ILE A 221 14.53 -12.64 14.45
C ILE A 221 14.57 -14.06 13.89
N ARG A 222 13.69 -14.96 14.35
CA ARG A 222 13.57 -16.30 13.77
C ARG A 222 13.09 -16.24 12.32
N LEU A 223 12.04 -15.48 12.04
CA LEU A 223 11.46 -15.36 10.70
C LEU A 223 12.43 -14.73 9.71
N ILE A 224 13.18 -13.69 10.10
CA ILE A 224 14.18 -13.09 9.20
C ILE A 224 15.31 -14.07 8.91
N ARG A 225 15.72 -14.93 9.86
CA ARG A 225 16.73 -15.98 9.59
C ARG A 225 16.25 -16.98 8.55
N GLU A 226 15.00 -17.44 8.67
CA GLU A 226 14.39 -18.33 7.67
C GLU A 226 14.35 -17.64 6.28
N LYS A 227 13.99 -16.36 6.24
CA LYS A 227 14.04 -15.56 5.00
C LYS A 227 15.45 -15.40 4.44
N CYS A 228 16.45 -15.17 5.28
CA CYS A 228 17.84 -15.06 4.84
C CYS A 228 18.32 -16.35 4.20
N SER A 229 17.98 -17.51 4.78
CA SER A 229 18.31 -18.81 4.20
C SER A 229 17.62 -19.06 2.85
N ASP A 230 16.33 -18.70 2.72
CA ASP A 230 15.59 -18.80 1.47
C ASP A 230 16.16 -17.86 0.39
N LEU A 231 16.46 -16.61 0.76
CA LEU A 231 17.08 -15.61 -0.12
C LEU A 231 18.47 -16.06 -0.59
N GLU A 232 19.30 -16.60 0.30
CA GLU A 232 20.61 -17.16 -0.05
C GLU A 232 20.48 -18.29 -1.06
N PHE A 233 19.54 -19.23 -0.84
CA PHE A 233 19.29 -20.35 -1.74
C PHE A 233 18.81 -19.88 -3.12
N LYS A 234 17.78 -19.03 -3.16
CA LYS A 234 17.25 -18.47 -4.43
C LYS A 234 18.32 -17.69 -5.20
N THR A 235 19.15 -16.93 -4.48
CA THR A 235 20.21 -16.12 -5.08
C THR A 235 21.29 -17.00 -5.71
N LYS A 236 21.70 -18.09 -5.05
CA LYS A 236 22.66 -19.05 -5.63
C LYS A 236 22.15 -19.65 -6.94
N ILE A 237 20.90 -20.13 -6.94
CA ILE A 237 20.25 -20.68 -8.15
C ILE A 237 20.23 -19.64 -9.27
N PHE A 238 19.88 -18.39 -8.94
CA PHE A 238 19.83 -17.31 -9.93
C PHE A 238 21.21 -16.99 -10.52
N ILE A 239 22.27 -17.00 -9.71
CA ILE A 239 23.64 -16.75 -10.14
C ILE A 239 24.18 -17.89 -11.02
N GLU A 240 23.78 -19.13 -10.75
CA GLU A 240 24.16 -20.31 -11.56
C GLU A 240 23.38 -20.39 -12.89
N ASN A 241 22.19 -19.78 -12.96
CA ASN A 241 21.38 -19.74 -14.16
C ASN A 241 21.89 -18.72 -15.18
N ASN A 242 22.04 -19.17 -16.44
CA ASN A 242 22.42 -18.30 -17.57
C ASN A 242 21.23 -17.53 -18.18
N LYS A 243 20.00 -17.94 -17.89
CA LYS A 243 18.78 -17.25 -18.35
C LYS A 243 18.28 -16.34 -17.24
N ILE A 244 18.14 -15.06 -17.56
CA ILE A 244 17.64 -14.03 -16.65
C ILE A 244 16.21 -13.70 -17.07
N SER A 245 15.23 -13.92 -16.18
CA SER A 245 13.90 -13.33 -16.37
C SER A 245 13.80 -11.98 -15.66
N LYS A 246 13.06 -11.05 -16.29
CA LYS A 246 12.78 -9.73 -15.71
C LYS A 246 12.06 -9.84 -14.35
N GLU A 247 11.22 -10.85 -14.19
CA GLU A 247 10.43 -11.09 -12.98
C GLU A 247 11.30 -11.58 -11.82
N GLU A 248 12.16 -12.56 -12.06
CA GLU A 248 13.12 -13.04 -11.05
C GLU A 248 14.06 -11.92 -10.61
N CYS A 249 14.56 -11.12 -11.58
CA CYS A 249 15.35 -9.94 -11.27
C CYS A 249 14.59 -8.95 -10.37
N THR A 250 13.34 -8.65 -10.68
CA THR A 250 12.54 -7.69 -9.90
C THR A 250 12.29 -8.21 -8.48
N SER A 251 11.94 -9.48 -8.35
CA SER A 251 11.66 -10.11 -7.05
C SER A 251 12.90 -10.19 -6.16
N LEU A 252 14.02 -10.74 -6.68
CA LEU A 252 15.25 -10.90 -5.91
C LEU A 252 15.89 -9.57 -5.54
N PHE A 253 15.82 -8.59 -6.45
CA PHE A 253 16.31 -7.25 -6.17
C PHE A 253 15.49 -6.58 -5.05
N GLU A 254 14.17 -6.75 -5.04
CA GLU A 254 13.31 -6.26 -3.95
C GLU A 254 13.65 -6.95 -2.62
N GLU A 255 13.78 -8.28 -2.60
CA GLU A 255 14.16 -9.04 -1.40
C GLU A 255 15.54 -8.61 -0.86
N CYS A 256 16.56 -8.49 -1.73
CA CYS A 256 17.87 -7.98 -1.35
C CYS A 256 17.78 -6.56 -0.77
N ASN A 257 17.00 -5.66 -1.36
CA ASN A 257 16.91 -4.28 -0.85
C ASN A 257 16.34 -4.19 0.56
N PHE A 258 15.41 -5.06 0.92
CA PHE A 258 14.77 -5.04 2.23
C PHE A 258 15.48 -5.88 3.28
N HIS A 259 16.13 -6.97 2.89
CA HIS A 259 16.62 -7.96 3.85
C HIS A 259 18.15 -8.09 3.90
N GLU A 260 18.90 -7.53 2.93
CA GLU A 260 20.39 -7.61 2.88
C GLU A 260 21.09 -7.13 4.16
N SER A 261 20.51 -6.14 4.84
CA SER A 261 21.08 -5.58 6.07
C SER A 261 20.98 -6.50 7.28
N ASP A 262 19.96 -7.36 7.33
CA ASP A 262 19.72 -8.28 8.44
C ASP A 262 20.35 -9.67 8.21
N CYS A 263 20.72 -9.98 6.98
CA CYS A 263 21.29 -11.27 6.59
C CYS A 263 22.82 -11.25 6.57
N ASP A 264 23.45 -12.21 7.23
CA ASP A 264 24.90 -12.37 7.19
C ASP A 264 25.35 -13.13 5.94
N GLY A 265 26.37 -12.62 5.23
CA GLY A 265 27.02 -13.33 4.11
C GLY A 265 26.38 -13.16 2.73
N ILE A 266 25.21 -12.52 2.61
CA ILE A 266 24.50 -12.38 1.32
C ILE A 266 24.87 -11.12 0.53
N GLN A 267 25.60 -10.17 1.15
CA GLN A 267 25.86 -8.84 0.56
C GLN A 267 26.56 -8.93 -0.81
N ASN A 268 27.54 -9.82 -0.94
CA ASN A 268 28.26 -10.01 -2.20
C ASN A 268 27.36 -10.61 -3.28
N MET A 269 26.48 -11.54 -2.89
CA MET A 269 25.54 -12.16 -3.83
C MET A 269 24.46 -11.17 -4.29
N CYS A 270 23.92 -10.36 -3.37
CA CYS A 270 23.00 -9.28 -3.72
C CYS A 270 23.66 -8.26 -4.65
N LYS A 271 24.92 -7.87 -4.42
CA LYS A 271 25.68 -7.02 -5.36
C LYS A 271 25.83 -7.64 -6.75
N GLU A 272 26.00 -8.95 -6.83
CA GLU A 272 26.07 -9.65 -8.12
C GLU A 272 24.72 -9.66 -8.85
N ILE A 273 23.61 -9.92 -8.14
CA ILE A 273 22.26 -9.80 -8.70
C ILE A 273 22.05 -8.39 -9.27
N LYS A 274 22.37 -7.35 -8.48
CA LYS A 274 22.24 -5.94 -8.90
C LYS A 274 22.95 -5.70 -10.24
N LYS A 275 24.21 -6.12 -10.37
CA LYS A 275 25.00 -6.00 -11.61
C LYS A 275 24.43 -6.80 -12.79
N ARG A 276 23.92 -8.02 -12.55
CA ARG A 276 23.35 -8.87 -13.60
C ARG A 276 22.02 -8.29 -14.10
N CYS A 277 21.17 -7.80 -13.21
CA CYS A 277 19.87 -7.23 -13.54
C CYS A 277 19.95 -5.83 -14.17
N GLU A 278 20.95 -5.01 -13.81
CA GLU A 278 21.19 -3.68 -14.41
C GLU A 278 21.47 -3.72 -15.92
N LYS A 279 21.96 -4.86 -16.44
CA LYS A 279 22.19 -5.04 -17.88
C LYS A 279 20.90 -5.21 -18.70
N GLU A 280 19.84 -5.72 -18.07
CA GLU A 280 18.57 -6.05 -18.72
C GLU A 280 17.42 -5.08 -18.34
N LEU A 281 17.58 -4.30 -17.25
CA LEU A 281 16.54 -3.44 -16.71
C LEU A 281 17.02 -2.01 -16.42
N LYS A 282 16.38 -1.01 -17.03
CA LYS A 282 16.26 0.34 -16.44
C LYS A 282 15.24 0.27 -15.30
N TYR A 283 15.62 -0.34 -14.18
CA TYR A 283 14.76 -0.36 -13.01
C TYR A 283 14.73 1.03 -12.37
N LYS A 284 13.54 1.61 -12.25
CA LYS A 284 13.30 2.72 -11.32
C LYS A 284 12.93 2.09 -10.00
N HIS A 285 13.77 2.28 -8.99
CA HIS A 285 13.45 1.88 -7.63
C HIS A 285 12.06 2.42 -7.25
N SER A 286 11.16 1.53 -6.86
CA SER A 286 9.81 1.90 -6.41
C SER A 286 9.79 2.49 -4.99
N SER A 287 10.94 2.65 -4.34
CA SER A 287 11.02 3.58 -3.21
C SER A 287 11.07 4.98 -3.80
N LEU A 288 10.03 5.78 -3.53
CA LEU A 288 10.13 7.22 -3.69
C LEU A 288 11.39 7.67 -2.90
N PRO A 289 12.24 8.53 -3.46
CA PRO A 289 13.38 9.05 -2.72
C PRO A 289 12.87 9.66 -1.42
N PHE A 290 13.43 9.22 -0.30
CA PHE A 290 13.02 9.64 1.04
C PHE A 290 12.92 11.16 1.11
N ASN A 291 11.75 11.65 1.51
CA ASN A 291 11.49 13.08 1.68
C ASN A 291 11.35 13.41 3.18
N PRO A 292 12.34 14.06 3.82
CA PRO A 292 12.31 14.46 5.23
C PRO A 292 11.08 15.25 5.68
N ILE A 293 10.38 15.94 4.76
CA ILE A 293 9.18 16.74 5.04
C ILE A 293 7.86 16.09 4.56
N GLY A 294 7.93 14.87 4.02
CA GLY A 294 6.73 14.10 3.65
C GLY A 294 5.97 13.66 4.90
N LYS A 295 4.62 13.62 4.85
CA LYS A 295 3.76 13.15 5.96
C LYS A 295 4.27 11.80 6.52
N GLU A 296 3.81 11.39 7.71
CA GLU A 296 4.06 10.07 8.35
C GLU A 296 3.92 8.82 7.45
N ILE A 297 3.38 9.01 6.24
CA ILE A 297 3.50 8.24 5.00
C ILE A 297 4.92 7.65 4.73
N ILE A 298 6.00 8.13 5.36
CA ILE A 298 7.37 7.69 5.05
C ILE A 298 7.63 6.21 5.38
N LEU A 299 7.16 5.68 6.51
CA LEU A 299 7.40 4.27 6.81
C LEU A 299 6.63 3.35 5.84
N ILE A 300 5.46 3.79 5.43
CA ILE A 300 4.54 3.09 4.53
C ILE A 300 5.08 3.08 3.10
N GLU A 301 5.55 4.22 2.59
CA GLU A 301 6.21 4.33 1.28
C GLU A 301 7.54 3.59 1.26
N LYS A 302 8.36 3.70 2.33
CA LYS A 302 9.62 2.97 2.47
C LYS A 302 9.41 1.46 2.43
N VAL A 303 8.38 0.95 3.11
CA VAL A 303 8.02 -0.48 3.14
C VAL A 303 7.30 -0.93 1.85
N GLY A 304 6.81 0.01 1.04
CA GLY A 304 6.01 -0.27 -0.14
C GLY A 304 4.61 -0.77 0.22
N LYS A 305 3.99 -0.27 1.30
CA LYS A 305 2.67 -0.71 1.81
C LYS A 305 1.61 -0.76 0.74
N GLU A 306 1.52 0.24 -0.14
CA GLU A 306 0.51 0.26 -1.21
C GLU A 306 0.65 -0.97 -2.12
N LYS A 307 1.90 -1.37 -2.45
CA LYS A 307 2.19 -2.59 -3.21
C LYS A 307 2.00 -3.86 -2.36
N LEU A 308 2.33 -3.80 -1.07
CA LEU A 308 2.31 -4.93 -0.15
C LEU A 308 0.88 -5.30 0.27
N PHE A 309 0.14 -4.37 0.85
CA PHE A 309 -1.22 -4.59 1.35
C PHE A 309 -2.28 -4.51 0.24
N LYS A 310 -2.05 -3.73 -0.82
CA LYS A 310 -3.02 -3.50 -1.90
C LYS A 310 -4.42 -3.19 -1.32
N ASP A 311 -5.41 -4.01 -1.67
CA ASP A 311 -6.80 -3.92 -1.21
C ASP A 311 -7.13 -4.89 -0.04
N GLU A 312 -6.15 -5.64 0.48
CA GLU A 312 -6.39 -6.69 1.49
C GLU A 312 -6.53 -6.12 2.92
N VAL A 313 -5.81 -5.03 3.20
CA VAL A 313 -5.74 -4.40 4.53
C VAL A 313 -5.95 -2.90 4.42
N GLY A 314 -7.09 -2.42 4.91
CA GLY A 314 -7.40 -0.99 4.98
C GLY A 314 -6.87 -0.32 6.25
N LYS A 315 -6.74 1.01 6.20
CA LYS A 315 -6.39 1.80 7.40
C LYS A 315 -7.58 1.81 8.38
N PRO A 316 -7.40 1.34 9.62
CA PRO A 316 -8.49 1.29 10.57
C PRO A 316 -8.90 2.70 11.00
N GLY A 317 -10.16 2.86 11.39
CA GLY A 317 -10.62 4.06 12.08
C GLY A 317 -10.00 4.17 13.48
N ILE A 318 -10.04 5.38 14.06
CA ILE A 318 -9.61 5.65 15.43
C ILE A 318 -10.36 4.72 16.40
N LYS A 319 -9.62 4.05 17.28
CA LYS A 319 -10.17 3.17 18.33
C LYS A 319 -10.59 3.98 19.53
N ASP A 320 -11.68 3.56 20.15
CA ASP A 320 -12.08 4.07 21.46
C ASP A 320 -11.38 3.29 22.58
N THR A 321 -11.53 3.77 23.82
CA THR A 321 -10.94 3.17 25.02
C THR A 321 -11.31 1.69 25.17
N ILE A 322 -12.56 1.31 24.89
CA ILE A 322 -13.04 -0.08 25.04
C ILE A 322 -12.39 -1.01 24.02
N ASP A 323 -12.29 -0.59 22.75
CA ASP A 323 -11.60 -1.37 21.71
C ASP A 323 -10.14 -1.67 22.14
N LEU A 324 -9.43 -0.66 22.66
CA LEU A 324 -8.04 -0.81 23.12
C LEU A 324 -7.92 -1.71 24.35
N LEU A 325 -8.80 -1.54 25.34
CA LEU A 325 -8.78 -2.34 26.58
C LEU A 325 -9.11 -3.81 26.32
N VAL A 326 -10.05 -4.09 25.42
CA VAL A 326 -10.39 -5.46 25.01
C VAL A 326 -9.21 -6.14 24.32
N LEU A 327 -8.54 -5.42 23.41
CA LEU A 327 -7.35 -5.92 22.72
C LEU A 327 -6.20 -6.15 23.70
N LEU A 328 -5.93 -5.20 24.60
CA LEU A 328 -4.91 -5.34 25.65
C LEU A 328 -5.20 -6.51 26.56
N SER A 329 -6.46 -6.78 26.87
CA SER A 329 -6.87 -7.93 27.67
C SER A 329 -6.73 -9.26 26.92
N ASN A 330 -6.22 -9.28 25.68
CA ASN A 330 -6.13 -10.45 24.81
C ASN A 330 -7.47 -11.21 24.69
N ASN A 331 -8.58 -10.47 24.75
CA ASN A 331 -9.95 -11.00 24.82
C ASN A 331 -10.30 -11.81 26.09
N TYR A 332 -9.47 -11.75 27.14
CA TYR A 332 -9.70 -12.30 28.47
C TYR A 332 -9.73 -11.17 29.51
N LEU A 333 -10.93 -10.73 29.88
CA LEU A 333 -11.16 -9.54 30.73
C LEU A 333 -10.41 -9.56 32.06
N ASN A 334 -10.17 -10.76 32.62
CA ASN A 334 -9.42 -10.94 33.87
C ASN A 334 -7.94 -10.50 33.80
N SER A 335 -7.39 -10.30 32.60
CA SER A 335 -6.02 -9.85 32.39
C SER A 335 -5.87 -8.33 32.19
N CYS A 336 -6.99 -7.59 32.22
CA CYS A 336 -7.06 -6.15 31.96
C CYS A 336 -6.04 -5.34 32.78
N GLU A 337 -6.04 -5.47 34.11
CA GLU A 337 -5.13 -4.68 34.97
C GLU A 337 -3.65 -5.00 34.70
N THR A 338 -3.31 -6.28 34.55
CA THR A 338 -1.94 -6.74 34.31
C THR A 338 -1.41 -6.22 32.97
N ASN A 339 -2.27 -6.16 31.96
CA ASN A 339 -1.87 -5.75 30.62
C ASN A 339 -1.81 -4.22 30.46
N ILE A 340 -2.65 -3.46 31.19
CA ILE A 340 -2.51 -2.00 31.30
C ILE A 340 -1.15 -1.64 31.93
N LYS A 341 -0.73 -2.38 32.96
CA LYS A 341 0.58 -2.24 33.62
C LYS A 341 1.73 -2.50 32.66
N SER A 342 1.66 -3.60 31.92
CA SER A 342 2.74 -4.00 31.00
C SER A 342 2.87 -3.04 29.81
N CYS A 343 1.76 -2.44 29.35
CA CYS A 343 1.76 -1.51 28.21
C CYS A 343 2.12 -0.05 28.54
N HIS A 344 2.32 0.32 29.83
CA HIS A 344 2.40 1.74 30.25
C HIS A 344 3.30 2.64 29.40
N LYS A 345 4.45 2.14 28.92
CA LYS A 345 5.40 2.89 28.09
C LYS A 345 4.76 3.36 26.78
N LEU A 346 4.01 2.51 26.10
CA LEU A 346 3.35 2.85 24.84
C LEU A 346 1.95 3.44 25.07
N CYS A 347 1.18 2.82 25.96
CA CYS A 347 -0.20 3.18 26.25
C CYS A 347 -0.34 4.60 26.82
N SER A 348 0.66 5.13 27.52
CA SER A 348 0.66 6.53 27.99
C SER A 348 0.69 7.58 26.87
N PHE A 349 1.10 7.20 25.65
CA PHE A 349 1.08 8.07 24.48
C PHE A 349 -0.22 7.99 23.69
N LEU A 350 -1.15 7.11 24.06
CA LEU A 350 -2.45 6.98 23.41
C LEU A 350 -3.45 7.94 24.06
N PRO A 351 -3.99 8.94 23.33
CA PRO A 351 -4.93 9.90 23.90
C PRO A 351 -6.16 9.24 24.55
N GLN A 352 -6.59 8.10 24.00
CA GLN A 352 -7.75 7.36 24.51
C GLN A 352 -7.52 6.67 25.86
N LEU A 353 -6.25 6.53 26.25
CA LEU A 353 -5.84 5.92 27.51
C LEU A 353 -5.11 6.93 28.42
N GLU A 354 -4.94 8.19 27.99
CA GLU A 354 -4.20 9.23 28.73
C GLU A 354 -4.69 9.34 30.17
N ASP A 355 -6.00 9.21 30.36
CA ASP A 355 -6.65 9.28 31.65
C ASP A 355 -6.13 8.26 32.69
N LEU A 356 -5.69 7.09 32.23
CA LEU A 356 -5.15 6.00 33.04
C LEU A 356 -3.70 6.25 33.50
N TYR A 357 -3.05 7.30 32.98
CA TYR A 357 -1.65 7.58 33.24
C TYR A 357 -1.43 8.99 33.81
N ASN A 358 -0.36 9.15 34.59
CA ASN A 358 0.18 10.43 35.02
C ASN A 358 1.61 10.53 34.47
N GLY A 359 1.75 11.11 33.28
CA GLY A 359 2.96 10.96 32.47
C GLY A 359 3.15 9.49 32.09
N THR A 360 4.29 8.90 32.45
CA THR A 360 4.61 7.49 32.16
C THR A 360 4.21 6.52 33.26
N LYS A 361 3.60 6.99 34.36
CA LYS A 361 3.18 6.15 35.50
C LYS A 361 1.69 5.83 35.44
N GLU A 362 1.33 4.57 35.66
CA GLU A 362 -0.07 4.12 35.76
C GLU A 362 -0.78 4.66 37.01
N LYS A 363 -2.06 5.02 36.87
CA LYS A 363 -2.97 5.33 37.99
C LYS A 363 -3.75 4.08 38.42
N MET A 364 -3.16 3.28 39.31
CA MET A 364 -3.74 1.98 39.75
C MET A 364 -5.24 2.03 40.14
N ASN A 365 -5.68 3.07 40.85
CA ASN A 365 -7.10 3.19 41.24
C ASN A 365 -8.03 3.31 40.04
N LYS A 366 -7.63 4.08 39.02
CA LYS A 366 -8.43 4.32 37.81
C LYS A 366 -8.39 3.11 36.87
N SER A 367 -7.25 2.42 36.78
CA SER A 367 -7.15 1.14 36.06
C SER A 367 -8.06 0.07 36.65
N LYS A 368 -8.13 -0.03 37.98
CA LYS A 368 -9.03 -0.99 38.65
C LYS A 368 -10.49 -0.65 38.41
N GLU A 369 -10.86 0.62 38.53
CA GLU A 369 -12.22 1.09 38.26
C GLU A 369 -12.66 0.74 36.82
N ILE A 370 -11.84 1.09 35.82
CA ILE A 370 -12.19 0.87 34.41
C ILE A 370 -12.24 -0.63 34.04
N CYS A 371 -11.33 -1.45 34.59
CA CYS A 371 -11.37 -2.89 34.35
C CYS A 371 -12.60 -3.55 35.00
N ASN A 372 -13.11 -3.02 36.12
CA ASN A 372 -14.35 -3.51 36.74
C ASN A 372 -15.61 -3.16 35.93
N THR A 373 -15.61 -2.05 35.20
CA THR A 373 -16.75 -1.64 34.35
C THR A 373 -16.67 -2.20 32.92
N LEU A 374 -15.50 -2.66 32.49
CA LEU A 374 -15.23 -3.11 31.12
C LEU A 374 -16.19 -4.20 30.64
N GLU A 375 -16.61 -5.12 31.52
CA GLU A 375 -17.53 -6.21 31.16
C GLU A 375 -18.91 -5.68 30.71
N GLU A 376 -19.49 -4.76 31.48
CA GLU A 376 -20.80 -4.17 31.15
C GLU A 376 -20.73 -3.22 29.95
N GLU A 377 -19.64 -2.45 29.82
CA GLU A 377 -19.40 -1.60 28.66
C GLU A 377 -19.21 -2.42 27.38
N LEU A 378 -18.44 -3.52 27.46
CA LEU A 378 -18.28 -4.46 26.35
C LEU A 378 -19.62 -5.09 25.96
N LYS A 379 -20.42 -5.53 26.93
CA LYS A 379 -21.74 -6.12 26.69
C LYS A 379 -22.67 -5.17 25.95
N SER A 380 -22.75 -3.92 26.38
CA SER A 380 -23.53 -2.86 25.70
C SER A 380 -23.06 -2.69 24.25
N LYS A 381 -21.74 -2.60 24.05
CA LYS A 381 -21.12 -2.43 22.74
C LYS A 381 -21.33 -3.62 21.81
N CYS A 382 -21.25 -4.84 22.33
CA CYS A 382 -21.54 -6.08 21.62
C CYS A 382 -22.99 -6.12 21.14
N ARG A 383 -23.96 -5.75 21.99
CA ARG A 383 -25.38 -5.67 21.61
C ARG A 383 -25.62 -4.66 20.50
N PHE A 384 -25.05 -3.47 20.63
CA PHE A 384 -25.16 -2.44 19.61
C PHE A 384 -24.61 -2.91 18.26
N PHE A 385 -23.40 -3.50 18.27
CA PHE A 385 -22.79 -3.98 17.04
C PHE A 385 -23.56 -5.16 16.44
N LYS A 386 -24.05 -6.10 17.26
CA LYS A 386 -24.89 -7.21 16.80
C LYS A 386 -26.19 -6.74 16.14
N SER A 387 -26.86 -5.75 16.73
CA SER A 387 -28.02 -5.10 16.10
C SER A 387 -27.66 -4.51 14.74
N LYS A 388 -26.52 -3.82 14.65
CA LYS A 388 -26.04 -3.25 13.37
C LYS A 388 -25.79 -4.32 12.31
N LEU A 389 -25.26 -5.49 12.69
CA LEU A 389 -25.07 -6.62 11.77
C LEU A 389 -26.41 -7.21 11.30
N TYR A 390 -27.41 -7.28 12.18
CA TYR A 390 -28.77 -7.67 11.83
C TYR A 390 -29.41 -6.69 10.83
N ASP A 391 -29.35 -5.38 11.12
CA ASP A 391 -29.89 -4.34 10.25
C ASP A 391 -29.21 -4.31 8.86
N SER A 392 -27.94 -4.74 8.81
CA SER A 392 -27.16 -4.85 7.57
C SER A 392 -27.38 -6.17 6.82
N SER A 393 -28.31 -7.03 7.26
CA SER A 393 -28.56 -8.37 6.71
C SER A 393 -27.32 -9.30 6.73
N LEU A 394 -26.39 -9.07 7.67
CA LEU A 394 -25.22 -9.92 7.92
C LEU A 394 -25.49 -10.92 9.06
N SER A 395 -26.61 -10.77 9.75
CA SER A 395 -27.15 -11.67 10.76
C SER A 395 -28.65 -11.84 10.56
N ASP A 396 -29.15 -13.05 10.73
CA ASP A 396 -30.59 -13.38 10.75
C ASP A 396 -31.20 -13.29 12.15
N THR A 397 -30.40 -12.97 13.18
CA THR A 397 -30.84 -12.79 14.56
C THR A 397 -30.08 -11.66 15.26
N ASN A 398 -30.74 -10.99 16.22
CA ASN A 398 -30.13 -10.03 17.13
C ASN A 398 -30.11 -10.52 18.59
N GLU A 399 -30.53 -11.76 18.86
CA GLU A 399 -30.59 -12.33 20.22
C GLU A 399 -29.20 -12.67 20.76
N ASP A 400 -28.85 -12.23 21.97
CA ASP A 400 -27.51 -12.39 22.58
C ASP A 400 -26.93 -13.81 22.44
N ASN A 401 -27.71 -14.85 22.80
CA ASN A 401 -27.27 -16.24 22.91
C ASN A 401 -27.34 -17.07 21.61
N LYS A 402 -27.86 -16.51 20.51
CA LYS A 402 -27.93 -17.15 19.20
C LYS A 402 -26.86 -16.61 18.27
N ASP A 403 -26.17 -17.50 17.56
CA ASP A 403 -25.27 -17.06 16.49
C ASP A 403 -26.04 -16.94 15.17
N ALA A 404 -25.49 -16.18 14.24
CA ALA A 404 -26.08 -16.03 12.92
C ALA A 404 -25.94 -17.31 12.07
N THR A 405 -26.84 -17.48 11.12
CA THR A 405 -26.65 -18.45 10.03
C THR A 405 -25.59 -17.93 9.05
N LEU A 406 -24.73 -18.84 8.55
CA LEU A 406 -23.74 -18.49 7.54
C LEU A 406 -24.40 -18.22 6.18
N ILE A 407 -24.02 -17.10 5.56
CA ILE A 407 -24.55 -16.68 4.26
C ILE A 407 -23.70 -17.31 3.15
N GLY A 408 -24.34 -18.11 2.30
CA GLY A 408 -23.71 -18.70 1.11
C GLY A 408 -23.21 -17.64 0.11
N TRP A 409 -22.19 -17.98 -0.67
CA TRP A 409 -21.45 -17.02 -1.52
C TRP A 409 -22.33 -16.17 -2.44
N THR A 410 -23.28 -16.75 -3.18
CA THR A 410 -24.21 -16.01 -4.06
C THR A 410 -25.07 -15.00 -3.33
N LYS A 411 -25.54 -15.35 -2.13
CA LYS A 411 -26.45 -14.53 -1.32
C LYS A 411 -25.76 -13.36 -0.67
N GLN A 412 -24.42 -13.37 -0.61
CA GLN A 412 -23.66 -12.24 -0.09
C GLN A 412 -23.77 -11.03 -1.01
N SER A 413 -23.85 -9.87 -0.39
CA SER A 413 -23.90 -8.59 -1.07
C SER A 413 -22.55 -8.24 -1.72
N THR A 414 -22.60 -7.60 -2.89
CA THR A 414 -21.46 -6.92 -3.54
C THR A 414 -21.53 -5.39 -3.35
N GLU A 415 -22.50 -4.93 -2.56
CA GLU A 415 -22.94 -3.54 -2.51
C GLU A 415 -22.13 -2.68 -1.53
N PHE A 416 -21.31 -3.30 -0.68
CA PHE A 416 -20.62 -2.58 0.40
C PHE A 416 -19.48 -1.74 -0.17
N ASN A 417 -19.28 -0.50 0.27
CA ASN A 417 -18.07 0.23 -0.08
C ASN A 417 -16.89 -0.19 0.81
N GLU A 418 -15.66 0.12 0.35
CA GLU A 418 -14.44 -0.24 1.07
C GLU A 418 -14.40 0.34 2.49
N LYS A 419 -14.88 1.58 2.68
CA LYS A 419 -14.91 2.24 4.00
C LYS A 419 -15.81 1.49 4.99
N LEU A 420 -16.97 1.02 4.54
CA LEU A 420 -17.88 0.20 5.34
C LEU A 420 -17.24 -1.15 5.68
N CYS A 421 -16.62 -1.80 4.70
CA CYS A 421 -15.93 -3.06 4.90
C CYS A 421 -14.80 -2.96 5.93
N ILE A 422 -13.91 -1.97 5.78
CA ILE A 422 -12.85 -1.69 6.75
C ILE A 422 -13.45 -1.47 8.15
N ASN A 423 -14.54 -0.71 8.28
CA ASN A 423 -15.16 -0.46 9.58
C ASN A 423 -15.73 -1.74 10.23
N LEU A 424 -16.47 -2.54 9.47
CA LEU A 424 -17.12 -3.76 9.98
C LEU A 424 -16.09 -4.85 10.30
N GLU A 425 -15.14 -5.11 9.40
CA GLU A 425 -14.06 -6.08 9.61
C GLU A 425 -13.22 -5.70 10.82
N SER A 426 -12.92 -4.41 10.94
CA SER A 426 -12.20 -3.90 12.08
C SER A 426 -12.99 -4.09 13.38
N LYS A 427 -14.29 -3.78 13.43
CA LYS A 427 -15.09 -4.08 14.63
C LYS A 427 -15.16 -5.56 14.94
N CYS A 428 -15.24 -6.42 13.93
CA CYS A 428 -15.15 -7.86 14.10
C CYS A 428 -13.81 -8.32 14.68
N PHE A 429 -12.69 -7.71 14.28
CA PHE A 429 -11.37 -8.01 14.85
C PHE A 429 -11.36 -7.87 16.39
N TYR A 430 -11.94 -6.78 16.93
CA TYR A 430 -12.00 -6.55 18.38
C TYR A 430 -13.10 -7.33 19.09
N LEU A 431 -14.26 -7.53 18.44
CA LEU A 431 -15.48 -7.97 19.11
C LEU A 431 -15.82 -9.45 18.91
N LYS A 432 -15.34 -10.10 17.83
CA LYS A 432 -15.67 -11.50 17.48
C LYS A 432 -15.38 -12.48 18.62
N LYS A 433 -14.22 -12.35 19.26
CA LYS A 433 -13.81 -13.22 20.38
C LYS A 433 -14.27 -12.69 21.74
N SER A 434 -14.11 -11.39 21.98
CA SER A 434 -14.42 -10.77 23.27
C SER A 434 -15.91 -10.80 23.63
N CYS A 435 -16.83 -10.64 22.66
CA CYS A 435 -18.26 -10.70 22.94
C CYS A 435 -18.72 -12.07 23.46
N ASN A 436 -18.04 -13.15 23.08
CA ASN A 436 -18.32 -14.48 23.62
C ASN A 436 -18.05 -14.54 25.14
N SER A 437 -17.10 -13.76 25.66
CA SER A 437 -16.81 -13.71 27.10
C SER A 437 -17.95 -13.12 27.93
N VAL A 438 -18.82 -12.31 27.30
CA VAL A 438 -20.01 -11.71 27.91
C VAL A 438 -21.31 -12.37 27.42
N ASN A 439 -21.22 -13.62 26.96
CA ASN A 439 -22.34 -14.44 26.47
C ASN A 439 -23.11 -13.89 25.26
N ILE A 440 -22.45 -13.08 24.41
CA ILE A 440 -23.03 -12.58 23.16
C ILE A 440 -22.34 -13.26 21.98
N LYS A 441 -23.06 -14.14 21.27
CA LYS A 441 -22.53 -14.86 20.09
C LYS A 441 -22.52 -13.96 18.87
N MET A 442 -21.40 -13.93 18.16
CA MET A 442 -21.26 -13.10 16.94
C MET A 442 -20.29 -13.69 15.92
N PHE A 443 -19.88 -14.94 16.11
CA PHE A 443 -18.81 -15.54 15.34
C PHE A 443 -19.21 -15.72 13.88
N SER A 444 -20.37 -16.32 13.62
CA SER A 444 -20.90 -16.48 12.26
C SER A 444 -21.23 -15.13 11.60
N ALA A 445 -21.77 -14.17 12.35
CA ALA A 445 -22.07 -12.84 11.83
C ALA A 445 -20.79 -12.11 11.35
N CYS A 446 -19.69 -12.26 12.09
CA CYS A 446 -18.39 -11.72 11.66
C CYS A 446 -17.79 -12.48 10.48
N ILE A 447 -17.99 -13.79 10.37
CA ILE A 447 -17.64 -14.54 9.15
C ILE A 447 -18.44 -14.00 7.96
N ASN A 448 -19.72 -13.71 8.12
CA ASN A 448 -20.55 -13.11 7.06
C ASN A 448 -20.02 -11.73 6.64
N VAL A 449 -19.54 -10.90 7.57
CA VAL A 449 -18.85 -9.63 7.27
C VAL A 449 -17.60 -9.88 6.41
N GLU A 450 -16.70 -10.74 6.89
CA GLU A 450 -15.41 -11.03 6.24
C GLU A 450 -15.61 -11.59 4.82
N SER A 451 -16.61 -12.46 4.66
CA SER A 451 -16.98 -13.10 3.41
C SER A 451 -17.61 -12.10 2.42
N THR A 452 -18.59 -11.31 2.88
CA THR A 452 -19.27 -10.27 2.06
C THR A 452 -18.28 -9.23 1.55
N CYS A 453 -17.36 -8.79 2.41
CA CYS A 453 -16.35 -7.82 2.04
C CYS A 453 -15.26 -8.41 1.14
N LEU A 454 -14.90 -9.69 1.31
CA LEU A 454 -14.04 -10.40 0.35
C LEU A 454 -14.71 -10.48 -1.02
N LYS A 455 -15.98 -10.88 -1.10
CA LYS A 455 -16.74 -10.94 -2.35
C LYS A 455 -16.79 -9.58 -3.04
N THR A 456 -17.13 -8.55 -2.29
CA THR A 456 -17.17 -7.16 -2.76
C THR A 456 -15.84 -6.75 -3.42
N ARG A 457 -14.70 -6.98 -2.76
CA ARG A 457 -13.37 -6.63 -3.29
C ARG A 457 -13.02 -7.42 -4.54
N LEU A 458 -13.25 -8.73 -4.53
CA LEU A 458 -12.99 -9.58 -5.68
C LEU A 458 -13.80 -9.16 -6.90
N PHE A 459 -15.12 -8.97 -6.74
CA PHE A 459 -15.98 -8.57 -7.85
C PHE A 459 -15.64 -7.18 -8.38
N ARG A 460 -15.34 -6.19 -7.51
CA ARG A 460 -14.94 -4.86 -7.97
C ARG A 460 -13.66 -4.87 -8.79
N LYS A 461 -12.67 -5.66 -8.37
CA LYS A 461 -11.42 -5.80 -9.11
C LYS A 461 -11.70 -6.32 -10.53
N GLU A 462 -12.57 -7.31 -10.66
CA GLU A 462 -12.96 -7.84 -11.98
C GLU A 462 -13.86 -6.86 -12.75
N TYR A 463 -14.69 -6.07 -12.07
CA TYR A 463 -15.50 -5.02 -12.70
C TYR A 463 -14.65 -3.95 -13.34
N GLN A 464 -13.56 -3.52 -12.71
CA GLN A 464 -12.63 -2.54 -13.28
C GLN A 464 -12.08 -3.00 -14.63
N VAL A 465 -11.73 -4.29 -14.77
CA VAL A 465 -11.27 -4.88 -16.04
C VAL A 465 -12.30 -4.70 -17.16
N PHE A 466 -13.58 -4.84 -16.84
CA PHE A 466 -14.66 -4.63 -17.81
C PHE A 466 -14.98 -3.15 -18.03
N GLN A 467 -15.02 -2.34 -16.96
CA GLN A 467 -15.33 -0.91 -17.02
C GLN A 467 -14.36 -0.13 -17.91
N ASP A 468 -13.06 -0.44 -17.86
CA ASP A 468 -12.06 0.23 -18.71
C ASP A 468 -12.36 0.05 -20.21
N THR A 469 -12.92 -1.09 -20.59
CA THR A 469 -13.26 -1.38 -22.00
C THR A 469 -14.67 -0.93 -22.36
N LEU A 470 -15.62 -1.08 -21.44
CA LEU A 470 -17.03 -0.70 -21.61
C LEU A 470 -17.28 0.78 -21.29
N LYS A 471 -16.22 1.55 -21.09
CA LYS A 471 -16.22 2.97 -20.75
C LYS A 471 -17.14 3.78 -21.67
N GLY A 472 -18.05 4.54 -21.05
CA GLY A 472 -19.05 5.34 -21.74
C GLY A 472 -20.24 4.56 -22.30
N LYS A 473 -20.37 3.26 -22.01
CA LYS A 473 -21.45 2.38 -22.52
C LYS A 473 -22.30 1.78 -21.41
N LEU A 474 -22.01 2.11 -20.16
CA LEU A 474 -22.72 1.61 -18.98
C LEU A 474 -23.74 2.62 -18.44
N HIS A 475 -23.75 3.84 -18.97
CA HIS A 475 -24.76 4.85 -18.64
C HIS A 475 -26.13 4.52 -19.25
N ASN A 476 -27.21 4.74 -18.48
CA ASN A 476 -28.61 4.63 -18.94
C ASN A 476 -28.86 3.38 -19.80
N LEU A 477 -28.57 2.18 -19.25
CA LEU A 477 -28.80 0.91 -19.95
C LEU A 477 -30.29 0.71 -20.28
N THR A 478 -30.66 1.08 -21.51
CA THR A 478 -31.91 0.70 -22.18
C THR A 478 -31.73 -0.66 -22.85
N ASN A 479 -32.79 -1.24 -23.42
CA ASN A 479 -32.70 -2.51 -24.13
C ASN A 479 -31.63 -2.53 -25.24
N ASN A 480 -31.47 -1.43 -25.97
CA ASN A 480 -30.46 -1.32 -27.03
C ASN A 480 -29.03 -1.18 -26.48
N SER A 481 -28.80 -0.31 -25.49
CA SER A 481 -27.47 -0.16 -24.87
C SER A 481 -27.07 -1.40 -24.07
N LEU A 482 -28.01 -2.10 -23.44
CA LEU A 482 -27.76 -3.38 -22.78
C LEU A 482 -27.28 -4.44 -23.78
N LYS A 483 -27.90 -4.53 -24.96
CA LYS A 483 -27.46 -5.43 -26.04
C LYS A 483 -26.04 -5.10 -26.50
N THR A 484 -25.70 -3.81 -26.65
CA THR A 484 -24.34 -3.37 -26.97
C THR A 484 -23.34 -3.77 -25.88
N CYS A 485 -23.65 -3.50 -24.61
CA CYS A 485 -22.82 -3.91 -23.48
C CYS A 485 -22.54 -5.41 -23.51
N ILE A 486 -23.58 -6.24 -23.69
CA ILE A 486 -23.45 -7.70 -23.70
C ILE A 486 -22.55 -8.17 -24.84
N ASN A 487 -22.71 -7.65 -26.05
CA ASN A 487 -21.89 -8.06 -27.20
C ASN A 487 -20.40 -7.75 -26.99
N GLU A 488 -20.11 -6.59 -26.41
CA GLU A 488 -18.73 -6.17 -26.13
C GLU A 488 -18.13 -6.94 -24.95
N LEU A 489 -18.89 -7.10 -23.86
CA LEU A 489 -18.52 -7.94 -22.73
C LEU A 489 -18.19 -9.35 -23.20
N TRP A 490 -19.02 -9.93 -24.08
CA TRP A 490 -18.78 -11.25 -24.63
C TRP A 490 -17.48 -11.30 -25.45
N THR A 491 -17.23 -10.30 -26.28
CA THR A 491 -15.98 -10.19 -27.05
C THR A 491 -14.75 -10.14 -26.14
N LEU A 492 -14.85 -9.51 -24.98
CA LEU A 492 -13.79 -9.49 -23.96
C LEU A 492 -13.64 -10.84 -23.28
N CYS A 493 -14.75 -11.46 -22.88
CA CYS A 493 -14.78 -12.76 -22.24
C CYS A 493 -14.09 -13.86 -23.06
N LYS A 494 -14.20 -13.81 -24.39
CA LYS A 494 -13.45 -14.70 -25.30
C LYS A 494 -11.93 -14.64 -25.11
N LYS A 495 -11.40 -13.46 -24.78
CA LYS A 495 -9.96 -13.22 -24.59
C LYS A 495 -9.49 -13.57 -23.17
N ILE A 496 -10.40 -13.54 -22.19
CA ILE A 496 -10.06 -13.55 -20.75
C ILE A 496 -10.34 -14.90 -20.08
N ILE A 497 -11.29 -15.72 -20.58
CA ILE A 497 -11.71 -16.97 -19.91
C ILE A 497 -10.60 -18.03 -19.78
N SER A 498 -9.49 -17.92 -20.51
CA SER A 498 -8.31 -18.77 -20.30
C SER A 498 -7.64 -18.61 -18.93
N ASN A 499 -7.98 -17.58 -18.14
CA ASN A 499 -7.25 -17.19 -16.92
C ASN A 499 -7.58 -17.98 -15.64
N ASN A 500 -8.34 -19.10 -15.72
CA ASN A 500 -8.69 -19.95 -14.57
C ASN A 500 -9.34 -19.21 -13.36
N ASN A 501 -9.78 -17.96 -13.51
CA ASN A 501 -10.37 -17.11 -12.47
C ASN A 501 -11.89 -17.38 -12.36
N PRO A 502 -12.39 -17.94 -11.24
CA PRO A 502 -13.80 -18.27 -11.07
C PRO A 502 -14.75 -17.06 -11.13
N VAL A 503 -14.33 -15.88 -10.66
CA VAL A 503 -15.17 -14.68 -10.62
C VAL A 503 -15.40 -14.15 -12.03
N LEU A 504 -14.32 -13.95 -12.80
CA LEU A 504 -14.42 -13.54 -14.21
C LEU A 504 -15.23 -14.53 -15.03
N MET A 505 -15.01 -15.83 -14.79
CA MET A 505 -15.76 -16.88 -15.46
C MET A 505 -17.26 -16.79 -15.15
N ASN A 506 -17.63 -16.65 -13.87
CA ASN A 506 -19.03 -16.46 -13.48
C ASN A 506 -19.66 -15.21 -14.13
N LEU A 507 -18.95 -14.08 -14.16
CA LEU A 507 -19.43 -12.84 -14.78
C LEU A 507 -19.64 -13.00 -16.30
N CYS A 508 -18.69 -13.65 -16.98
CA CYS A 508 -18.78 -13.91 -18.40
C CYS A 508 -19.88 -14.91 -18.78
N LEU A 509 -20.17 -15.89 -17.92
CA LEU A 509 -21.26 -16.83 -18.14
C LEU A 509 -22.64 -16.19 -17.97
N HIS A 510 -22.73 -15.04 -17.28
CA HIS A 510 -23.97 -14.32 -17.01
C HIS A 510 -23.91 -12.87 -17.53
N PRO A 511 -23.80 -12.65 -18.85
CA PRO A 511 -23.47 -11.32 -19.37
C PRO A 511 -24.59 -10.28 -19.18
N TRP A 512 -25.87 -10.67 -19.14
CA TRP A 512 -26.97 -9.74 -18.83
C TRP A 512 -26.90 -9.21 -17.41
N ASP A 513 -26.75 -10.12 -16.45
CA ASP A 513 -26.67 -9.77 -15.04
C ASP A 513 -25.40 -8.96 -14.80
N THR A 514 -24.27 -9.37 -15.38
CA THR A 514 -23.01 -8.63 -15.30
C THR A 514 -23.13 -7.20 -15.84
N CYS A 515 -23.71 -6.99 -17.03
CA CYS A 515 -23.89 -5.62 -17.55
C CYS A 515 -24.76 -4.75 -16.64
N LYS A 516 -25.85 -5.32 -16.10
CA LYS A 516 -26.72 -4.59 -15.14
C LYS A 516 -25.99 -4.29 -13.84
N GLU A 517 -25.29 -5.26 -13.27
CA GLU A 517 -24.50 -5.11 -12.06
C GLU A 517 -23.38 -4.08 -12.21
N LEU A 518 -22.71 -4.05 -13.36
CA LEU A 518 -21.69 -3.05 -13.68
C LEU A 518 -22.29 -1.63 -13.70
N ALA A 519 -23.44 -1.44 -14.33
CA ALA A 519 -24.12 -0.14 -14.34
C ALA A 519 -24.61 0.27 -12.94
N ASN A 520 -25.21 -0.66 -12.19
CA ASN A 520 -25.63 -0.43 -10.81
C ASN A 520 -24.44 -0.08 -9.91
N ASP A 521 -23.29 -0.75 -10.08
CA ASP A 521 -22.06 -0.45 -9.34
C ASP A 521 -21.54 0.95 -9.69
N ILE A 522 -21.53 1.37 -10.96
CA ILE A 522 -21.18 2.75 -11.35
C ILE A 522 -22.09 3.79 -10.70
N GLU A 523 -23.40 3.54 -10.68
CA GLU A 523 -24.35 4.45 -10.03
C GLU A 523 -24.07 4.56 -8.53
N ARG A 524 -23.82 3.42 -7.87
CA ARG A 524 -23.52 3.33 -6.45
C ARG A 524 -22.20 4.03 -6.10
N GLN A 525 -21.15 3.76 -6.90
CA GLN A 525 -19.86 4.45 -6.80
C GLN A 525 -20.00 5.95 -7.01
N SER A 526 -20.86 6.38 -7.95
CA SER A 526 -21.15 7.80 -8.17
C SER A 526 -21.79 8.46 -6.95
N LYS A 527 -22.71 7.77 -6.26
CA LYS A 527 -23.33 8.26 -5.01
C LYS A 527 -22.29 8.34 -3.88
N TRP A 528 -21.38 7.38 -3.76
CA TRP A 528 -20.31 7.45 -2.76
C TRP A 528 -19.30 8.55 -3.06
N LEU A 529 -18.90 8.70 -4.32
CA LEU A 529 -18.05 9.79 -4.76
C LEU A 529 -18.71 11.14 -4.44
N ARG A 530 -20.04 11.26 -4.60
CA ARG A 530 -20.76 12.48 -4.24
C ARG A 530 -20.56 12.84 -2.77
N ASN A 531 -20.74 11.87 -1.88
CA ASN A 531 -20.50 12.07 -0.45
C ASN A 531 -19.05 12.51 -0.19
N ASP A 532 -18.06 11.80 -0.75
CA ASP A 532 -16.63 12.17 -0.60
C ASP A 532 -16.35 13.60 -1.09
N LEU A 533 -16.94 13.99 -2.23
CA LEU A 533 -16.81 15.34 -2.81
C LEU A 533 -17.48 16.40 -1.94
N ASP A 534 -18.67 16.14 -1.40
CA ASP A 534 -19.37 17.10 -0.53
C ASP A 534 -18.57 17.37 0.76
N TRP A 535 -17.80 16.39 1.27
CA TRP A 535 -16.93 16.58 2.43
C TRP A 535 -15.60 17.27 2.12
N LYS A 536 -15.03 17.05 0.92
CA LYS A 536 -13.61 17.34 0.67
C LYS A 536 -13.35 18.34 -0.47
N ARG A 537 -14.28 18.53 -1.41
CA ARG A 537 -13.97 19.28 -2.66
C ARG A 537 -13.57 20.73 -2.43
N ASP A 538 -14.07 21.35 -1.37
CA ASP A 538 -13.87 22.78 -1.12
C ASP A 538 -12.50 23.06 -0.48
N PHE A 539 -12.00 22.11 0.31
CA PHE A 539 -10.70 22.18 0.99
C PHE A 539 -9.91 20.87 0.83
N PRO A 540 -9.60 20.44 -0.40
CA PRO A 540 -8.93 19.18 -0.64
C PRO A 540 -7.45 19.27 -0.22
N ASN A 541 -6.90 18.15 0.26
CA ASN A 541 -5.45 17.99 0.36
C ASN A 541 -4.89 17.28 -0.90
N GLU A 542 -3.57 17.06 -0.97
CA GLU A 542 -2.93 16.40 -2.12
C GLU A 542 -3.48 15.01 -2.43
N GLU A 543 -3.70 14.21 -1.38
CA GLU A 543 -4.18 12.85 -1.51
C GLU A 543 -5.64 12.84 -2.00
N ASP A 544 -6.45 13.76 -1.48
CA ASP A 544 -7.82 13.98 -1.96
C ASP A 544 -7.80 14.38 -3.43
N CYS A 545 -6.91 15.29 -3.83
CA CYS A 545 -6.76 15.71 -5.22
C CYS A 545 -6.38 14.55 -6.14
N LYS A 546 -5.44 13.68 -5.74
CA LYS A 546 -5.05 12.51 -6.53
C LYS A 546 -6.22 11.52 -6.64
N LYS A 547 -6.76 11.07 -5.51
CA LYS A 547 -7.76 10.00 -5.45
C LYS A 547 -9.12 10.43 -6.02
N LEU A 548 -9.59 11.63 -5.70
CA LEU A 548 -10.91 12.09 -6.13
C LEU A 548 -10.91 12.58 -7.58
N LYS A 549 -9.81 13.17 -8.09
CA LYS A 549 -9.70 13.50 -9.53
C LYS A 549 -9.77 12.24 -10.39
N GLU A 550 -9.04 11.19 -10.00
CA GLU A 550 -9.06 9.90 -10.70
C GLU A 550 -10.48 9.29 -10.72
N LYS A 551 -11.16 9.24 -9.56
CA LYS A 551 -12.56 8.76 -9.50
C LYS A 551 -13.51 9.61 -10.35
N CYS A 552 -13.35 10.94 -10.33
CA CYS A 552 -14.14 11.86 -11.16
C CYS A 552 -13.93 11.58 -12.65
N GLU A 553 -12.69 11.32 -13.07
CA GLU A 553 -12.37 10.97 -14.45
C GLU A 553 -13.01 9.63 -14.83
N VAL A 554 -12.75 8.56 -14.08
CA VAL A 554 -13.24 7.21 -14.36
C VAL A 554 -14.78 7.18 -14.42
N LEU A 555 -15.45 7.63 -13.35
CA LEU A 555 -16.91 7.57 -13.26
C LEU A 555 -17.63 8.60 -14.14
N GLY A 556 -16.97 9.73 -14.45
CA GLY A 556 -17.56 10.81 -15.25
C GLY A 556 -17.91 10.41 -16.68
N HIS A 557 -17.32 9.32 -17.19
CA HIS A 557 -17.67 8.79 -18.52
C HIS A 557 -19.03 8.11 -18.58
N ASP A 558 -19.48 7.54 -17.46
CA ASP A 558 -20.72 6.75 -17.37
C ASP A 558 -21.76 7.37 -16.42
N SER A 559 -21.42 8.47 -15.72
CA SER A 559 -22.32 9.17 -14.80
C SER A 559 -22.05 10.67 -14.76
N LYS A 560 -23.06 11.48 -15.11
CA LYS A 560 -23.01 12.95 -15.03
C LYS A 560 -23.37 13.53 -13.67
N THR A 561 -23.67 12.67 -12.70
CA THR A 561 -24.18 13.07 -11.36
C THR A 561 -23.21 13.97 -10.60
N ASN A 562 -21.91 13.86 -10.92
CA ASN A 562 -20.83 14.52 -10.18
C ASN A 562 -20.10 15.60 -11.00
N ASP A 563 -20.56 15.95 -12.20
CA ASP A 563 -19.85 16.87 -13.11
C ASP A 563 -19.47 18.20 -12.42
N LEU A 564 -20.43 18.87 -11.78
CA LEU A 564 -20.20 20.13 -11.09
C LEU A 564 -19.29 19.97 -9.85
N PRO A 565 -19.57 19.06 -8.90
CA PRO A 565 -18.63 18.73 -7.82
C PRO A 565 -17.19 18.45 -8.27
N CYS A 566 -17.02 17.67 -9.33
CA CYS A 566 -15.73 17.30 -9.89
C CYS A 566 -15.03 18.50 -10.53
N PHE A 567 -15.78 19.37 -11.22
CA PHE A 567 -15.26 20.63 -11.75
C PHE A 567 -14.75 21.56 -10.63
N THR A 568 -15.51 21.68 -9.54
CA THR A 568 -15.08 22.46 -8.36
C THR A 568 -13.83 21.87 -7.73
N LEU A 569 -13.78 20.55 -7.51
CA LEU A 569 -12.59 19.86 -7.00
C LEU A 569 -11.37 20.16 -7.88
N LYS A 570 -11.52 20.06 -9.20
CA LYS A 570 -10.43 20.35 -10.15
C LYS A 570 -9.88 21.76 -9.93
N GLY A 571 -10.74 22.77 -9.91
CA GLY A 571 -10.31 24.15 -9.67
C GLY A 571 -9.61 24.35 -8.32
N ARG A 572 -10.09 23.70 -7.25
CA ARG A 572 -9.47 23.77 -5.91
C ARG A 572 -8.11 23.07 -5.85
N CYS A 573 -7.99 21.93 -6.51
CA CYS A 573 -6.71 21.23 -6.62
C CYS A 573 -5.68 22.00 -7.45
N ASP A 574 -6.11 22.63 -8.54
CA ASP A 574 -5.22 23.45 -9.37
C ASP A 574 -4.77 24.71 -8.58
N HIS A 575 -5.63 25.25 -7.72
CA HIS A 575 -5.23 26.32 -6.77
C HIS A 575 -4.23 25.82 -5.72
N LEU A 576 -4.47 24.63 -5.14
CA LEU A 576 -3.54 24.01 -4.19
C LEU A 576 -2.14 23.79 -4.82
N GLU A 577 -2.08 23.30 -6.06
CA GLU A 577 -0.83 23.12 -6.80
C GLU A 577 -0.09 24.44 -7.00
N ASN A 578 -0.79 25.48 -7.49
CA ASN A 578 -0.20 26.81 -7.65
C ASN A 578 0.26 27.43 -6.32
N ALA A 579 -0.42 27.15 -5.21
CA ALA A 579 -0.02 27.63 -3.89
C ALA A 579 1.27 26.94 -3.41
N LYS A 580 1.47 25.65 -3.70
CA LYS A 580 2.72 24.95 -3.37
C LYS A 580 3.91 25.44 -4.19
N GLU A 581 3.71 25.65 -5.48
CA GLU A 581 4.75 26.25 -6.31
C GLU A 581 5.17 27.63 -5.80
N LEU A 582 4.20 28.41 -5.32
CA LEU A 582 4.47 29.71 -4.72
C LEU A 582 5.21 29.57 -3.38
N GLU A 583 4.83 28.62 -2.53
CA GLU A 583 5.56 28.30 -1.30
C GLU A 583 7.02 27.98 -1.61
N GLU A 584 7.28 27.11 -2.59
CA GLU A 584 8.63 26.73 -3.00
C GLU A 584 9.47 27.95 -3.43
N ILE A 585 8.90 28.85 -4.24
CA ILE A 585 9.56 30.10 -4.63
C ILE A 585 9.92 30.96 -3.41
N LEU A 586 9.00 31.07 -2.43
CA LEU A 586 9.23 31.89 -1.23
C LEU A 586 10.28 31.28 -0.30
N LEU A 587 10.32 29.94 -0.21
CA LEU A 587 11.34 29.21 0.55
C LEU A 587 12.72 29.33 -0.11
N GLU A 588 12.82 29.22 -1.44
CA GLU A 588 14.07 29.44 -2.19
C GLU A 588 14.61 30.86 -2.01
N GLU A 589 13.71 31.85 -1.93
CA GLU A 589 14.06 33.25 -1.66
C GLU A 589 14.36 33.54 -0.18
N LYS A 590 14.34 32.52 0.68
CA LYS A 590 14.66 32.63 2.11
C LYS A 590 13.77 33.65 2.84
N VAL A 591 12.47 33.66 2.52
CA VAL A 591 11.50 34.48 3.23
C VAL A 591 11.39 34.02 4.68
N GLU A 592 11.67 34.96 5.60
CA GLU A 592 11.57 34.71 7.04
C GLU A 592 10.11 34.64 7.50
N ASN A 593 9.86 33.79 8.50
CA ASN A 593 8.58 33.66 9.20
C ASN A 593 7.37 33.43 8.26
N LEU A 594 7.55 32.60 7.23
CA LEU A 594 6.50 32.30 6.25
C LEU A 594 5.33 31.47 6.85
N GLY A 595 5.52 30.90 8.05
CA GLY A 595 4.46 30.29 8.85
C GLY A 595 3.45 31.29 9.45
N ASN A 596 3.74 32.60 9.35
CA ASN A 596 2.83 33.67 9.77
C ASN A 596 1.98 34.18 8.58
N LEU A 597 0.67 34.34 8.81
CA LEU A 597 -0.29 34.74 7.78
C LEU A 597 -0.02 36.13 7.21
N ASP A 598 0.26 37.11 8.06
CA ASP A 598 0.50 38.50 7.65
C ASP A 598 1.79 38.63 6.83
N THR A 599 2.84 37.93 7.27
CA THR A 599 4.11 37.85 6.55
C THR A 599 3.92 37.26 5.15
N CYS A 600 3.18 36.14 5.05
CA CYS A 600 2.86 35.55 3.75
C CYS A 600 2.08 36.52 2.86
N ILE A 601 0.99 37.12 3.37
CA ILE A 601 0.13 38.03 2.60
C ILE A 601 0.95 39.18 2.02
N LYS A 602 1.82 39.80 2.84
CA LYS A 602 2.70 40.89 2.41
C LYS A 602 3.62 40.43 1.27
N LYS A 603 4.31 39.31 1.44
CA LYS A 603 5.31 38.83 0.47
C LYS A 603 4.69 38.33 -0.83
N VAL A 604 3.56 37.63 -0.76
CA VAL A 604 2.82 37.20 -1.94
C VAL A 604 2.26 38.41 -2.69
N SER A 605 1.72 39.41 -1.99
CA SER A 605 1.23 40.65 -2.61
C SER A 605 2.32 41.38 -3.40
N GLU A 606 3.52 41.51 -2.82
CA GLU A 606 4.69 42.09 -3.51
C GLU A 606 5.02 41.34 -4.82
N LYS A 607 4.91 40.01 -4.82
CA LYS A 607 5.12 39.18 -6.02
C LYS A 607 4.02 39.32 -7.05
N CYS A 608 2.77 39.27 -6.62
CA CYS A 608 1.61 39.45 -7.49
C CYS A 608 1.66 40.77 -8.26
N ASN A 609 2.07 41.86 -7.59
CA ASN A 609 2.30 43.15 -8.23
C ASN A 609 3.42 43.12 -9.28
N LYS A 610 4.52 42.39 -9.03
CA LYS A 610 5.61 42.21 -10.00
C LYS A 610 5.20 41.34 -11.19
N TRP A 611 4.38 40.32 -10.98
CA TRP A 611 3.96 39.38 -12.02
C TRP A 611 2.86 39.93 -12.91
N SER A 612 1.92 40.71 -12.35
CA SER A 612 0.94 41.47 -13.11
C SER A 612 1.63 42.38 -14.14
N LYS A 613 2.70 43.10 -13.73
CA LYS A 613 3.53 43.92 -14.63
C LYS A 613 4.23 43.12 -15.75
N LYS A 614 4.47 41.82 -15.55
CA LYS A 614 5.13 40.91 -16.52
C LYS A 614 4.16 40.02 -17.30
N LYS A 615 2.83 40.23 -17.18
CA LYS A 615 1.77 39.39 -17.80
C LYS A 615 1.92 37.89 -17.55
N ARG A 616 2.47 37.48 -16.40
CA ARG A 616 2.57 36.05 -16.04
C ARG A 616 1.21 35.55 -15.54
N THR A 617 0.54 34.70 -16.31
CA THR A 617 -0.82 34.20 -16.02
C THR A 617 -0.87 33.06 -15.01
N ARG A 618 0.26 32.36 -14.77
CA ARG A 618 0.33 31.14 -13.93
C ARG A 618 -0.24 31.32 -12.52
N PHE A 619 0.11 32.42 -11.84
CA PHE A 619 -0.27 32.65 -10.44
C PHE A 619 -1.48 33.58 -10.25
N ILE A 620 -2.24 33.86 -11.32
CA ILE A 620 -3.36 34.81 -11.25
C ILE A 620 -4.36 34.39 -10.17
N PHE A 621 -4.74 33.12 -10.10
CA PHE A 621 -5.68 32.63 -9.09
C PHE A 621 -5.13 32.78 -7.67
N SER A 622 -3.86 32.44 -7.45
CA SER A 622 -3.19 32.59 -6.16
C SER A 622 -3.15 34.07 -5.70
N CYS A 623 -3.00 34.99 -6.66
CA CYS A 623 -3.00 36.43 -6.41
C CYS A 623 -4.40 37.01 -6.16
N ILE A 624 -5.44 36.50 -6.83
CA ILE A 624 -6.83 36.90 -6.59
C ILE A 624 -7.29 36.40 -5.22
N GLN A 625 -6.97 35.15 -4.87
CA GLN A 625 -7.35 34.53 -3.59
C GLN A 625 -6.21 34.58 -2.57
N LEU A 626 -5.62 35.77 -2.39
CA LEU A 626 -4.41 35.99 -1.59
C LEU A 626 -4.47 35.39 -0.18
N VAL A 627 -5.55 35.64 0.55
CA VAL A 627 -5.74 35.15 1.92
C VAL A 627 -5.79 33.62 1.96
N THR A 628 -6.61 33.02 1.10
CA THR A 628 -6.74 31.55 1.01
C THR A 628 -5.43 30.89 0.60
N THR A 629 -4.73 31.46 -0.38
CA THR A 629 -3.39 31.00 -0.77
C THR A 629 -2.43 31.01 0.41
N CYS A 630 -2.38 32.11 1.18
CA CYS A 630 -1.50 32.19 2.33
C CYS A 630 -1.92 31.30 3.50
N GLN A 631 -3.22 31.02 3.68
CA GLN A 631 -3.69 30.02 4.64
C GLN A 631 -3.26 28.60 4.25
N ILE A 632 -3.23 28.28 2.96
CA ILE A 632 -2.69 27.00 2.46
C ILE A 632 -1.20 26.91 2.79
N ILE A 633 -0.41 27.91 2.36
CA ILE A 633 1.05 27.94 2.54
C ILE A 633 1.43 27.87 4.03
N THR A 634 0.84 28.73 4.87
CA THR A 634 1.17 28.76 6.31
C THR A 634 0.83 27.45 7.02
N ARG A 635 -0.29 26.81 6.67
CA ARG A 635 -0.68 25.51 7.22
C ARG A 635 0.29 24.41 6.77
N ASP A 636 0.66 24.41 5.48
CA ASP A 636 1.56 23.40 4.92
C ASP A 636 2.96 23.52 5.53
N ILE A 637 3.50 24.75 5.66
CA ILE A 637 4.78 25.01 6.33
C ILE A 637 4.76 24.52 7.77
N LYS A 638 3.74 24.87 8.57
CA LYS A 638 3.63 24.40 9.96
C LYS A 638 3.64 22.88 10.04
N SER A 639 2.90 22.21 9.15
CA SER A 639 2.88 20.75 9.05
C SER A 639 4.26 20.20 8.72
N LYS A 640 4.92 20.73 7.67
CA LYS A 640 6.26 20.32 7.24
C LYS A 640 7.32 20.53 8.32
N CYS A 641 7.25 21.63 9.09
CA CYS A 641 8.12 21.87 10.25
C CYS A 641 8.00 20.73 11.27
N SER A 642 6.77 20.41 11.69
CA SER A 642 6.51 19.37 12.70
C SER A 642 6.90 17.97 12.22
N VAL A 643 6.63 17.68 10.95
CA VAL A 643 7.00 16.43 10.31
C VAL A 643 8.52 16.27 10.25
N LEU A 644 9.25 17.28 9.79
CA LEU A 644 10.72 17.25 9.74
C LEU A 644 11.32 17.01 11.12
N GLU A 645 10.85 17.76 12.12
CA GLU A 645 11.29 17.63 13.51
C GLU A 645 11.11 16.19 14.04
N ARG A 646 9.98 15.57 13.72
CA ARG A 646 9.63 14.21 14.16
C ARG A 646 10.41 13.14 13.41
N ASN A 647 10.59 13.30 12.09
CA ASN A 647 11.32 12.35 11.27
C ASN A 647 12.81 12.31 11.64
N ILE A 648 13.39 13.45 12.04
CA ILE A 648 14.75 13.50 12.59
C ILE A 648 14.90 12.59 13.81
N ASP A 649 13.88 12.52 14.68
CA ASP A 649 13.89 11.63 15.86
C ASP A 649 13.67 10.17 15.48
N ILE A 650 12.70 9.90 14.60
CA ILE A 650 12.33 8.54 14.21
C ILE A 650 13.51 7.82 13.56
N GLU A 651 14.25 8.52 12.67
CA GLU A 651 15.42 7.97 11.99
C GLU A 651 16.72 8.17 12.80
N ASP A 652 16.65 8.71 14.02
CA ASP A 652 17.80 8.88 14.92
C ASP A 652 18.98 9.69 14.29
N VAL A 653 18.63 10.66 13.44
CA VAL A 653 19.56 11.38 12.54
C VAL A 653 20.72 12.01 13.31
N LEU A 654 20.43 12.61 14.47
CA LEU A 654 21.44 13.28 15.29
C LEU A 654 22.51 12.32 15.80
N ASN A 655 22.16 11.07 16.11
CA ASN A 655 23.14 10.07 16.54
C ASN A 655 23.96 9.55 15.36
N GLN A 656 23.33 9.41 14.18
CA GLN A 656 24.03 9.00 12.96
C GLN A 656 25.16 9.98 12.58
N VAL A 657 24.94 11.30 12.74
CA VAL A 657 25.95 12.32 12.40
C VAL A 657 26.97 12.59 13.52
N LYS A 658 26.63 12.26 14.78
CA LYS A 658 27.57 12.30 15.91
C LYS A 658 28.64 11.22 15.81
N ASN A 659 28.32 10.08 15.20
CA ASN A 659 29.30 9.05 14.89
C ASN A 659 30.19 9.52 13.72
N ASP A 660 31.52 9.45 13.86
CA ASP A 660 32.48 9.87 12.82
C ASP A 660 32.63 8.87 11.66
N ASN A 661 31.73 7.90 11.55
CA ASN A 661 31.71 7.01 10.39
C ASN A 661 31.31 7.79 9.14
N ALA A 662 32.30 8.09 8.29
CA ALA A 662 32.13 8.85 7.05
C ALA A 662 31.10 8.24 6.08
N SER A 663 30.93 6.92 6.10
CA SER A 663 29.96 6.21 5.25
C SER A 663 28.50 6.47 5.63
N VAL A 664 28.25 6.94 6.85
CA VAL A 664 26.90 7.27 7.36
C VAL A 664 26.73 8.79 7.46
N LYS A 665 27.70 9.48 8.08
CA LYS A 665 27.65 10.92 8.33
C LYS A 665 27.46 11.75 7.06
N GLY A 666 28.19 11.42 5.99
CA GLY A 666 28.13 12.16 4.72
C GLY A 666 26.75 12.11 4.07
N PRO A 667 26.23 10.91 3.72
CA PRO A 667 24.89 10.76 3.16
C PRO A 667 23.79 11.37 4.04
N THR A 668 23.88 11.23 5.37
CA THR A 668 22.91 11.82 6.29
C THR A 668 22.94 13.34 6.26
N CYS A 669 24.13 13.97 6.32
CA CYS A 669 24.24 15.42 6.20
C CYS A 669 23.77 15.93 4.82
N ASP A 670 24.15 15.26 3.74
CA ASP A 670 23.74 15.62 2.37
C ASP A 670 22.22 15.53 2.15
N LEU A 671 21.54 14.62 2.85
CA LEU A 671 20.09 14.45 2.75
C LEU A 671 19.31 15.43 3.63
N TRP A 672 19.67 15.57 4.91
CA TRP A 672 18.82 16.25 5.90
C TRP A 672 19.10 17.74 6.06
N GLU A 673 20.37 18.16 5.98
CA GLU A 673 20.77 19.55 6.19
C GLU A 673 20.12 20.52 5.18
N PRO A 674 19.97 20.20 3.88
CA PRO A 674 19.28 21.10 2.94
C PRO A 674 17.82 21.38 3.30
N TYR A 675 17.12 20.40 3.89
CA TYR A 675 15.76 20.61 4.38
C TYR A 675 15.75 21.50 5.62
N CYS A 676 16.69 21.28 6.54
CA CYS A 676 16.86 22.19 7.67
C CYS A 676 17.12 23.64 7.21
N ASP A 677 18.07 23.86 6.31
CA ASP A 677 18.37 25.20 5.78
C ASP A 677 17.16 25.86 5.11
N LYS A 678 16.35 25.07 4.40
CA LYS A 678 15.13 25.54 3.74
C LYS A 678 14.05 26.01 4.74
N PHE A 679 13.92 25.33 5.88
CA PHE A 679 12.81 25.56 6.82
C PHE A 679 13.18 26.35 8.08
N MET A 680 14.47 26.46 8.44
CA MET A 680 14.92 27.13 9.67
C MET A 680 14.44 28.58 9.80
N LEU A 681 14.32 29.33 8.70
CA LEU A 681 13.83 30.72 8.71
C LEU A 681 12.32 30.83 8.95
N SER A 682 11.57 29.75 8.73
CA SER A 682 10.12 29.72 8.86
C SER A 682 9.62 28.88 10.06
N CYS A 683 10.51 28.12 10.69
CA CYS A 683 10.19 27.18 11.76
C CYS A 683 11.07 27.44 12.99
N GLU A 684 10.61 28.30 13.92
CA GLU A 684 11.40 28.68 15.10
C GLU A 684 11.84 27.48 15.95
N LYS A 685 10.97 26.47 16.12
CA LYS A 685 11.25 25.23 16.88
C LYS A 685 12.44 24.43 16.35
N LEU A 686 12.71 24.50 15.05
CA LEU A 686 13.85 23.81 14.43
C LEU A 686 15.19 24.49 14.78
N VAL A 687 15.15 25.77 15.14
CA VAL A 687 16.33 26.60 15.50
C VAL A 687 16.51 26.67 17.01
N ARG A 688 15.41 26.86 17.77
CA ARG A 688 15.42 26.91 19.23
C ARG A 688 14.23 26.18 19.81
N ASN A 689 14.48 25.31 20.79
CA ASN A 689 13.44 24.61 21.52
C ASN A 689 13.67 24.77 23.03
N ASN A 690 12.75 25.46 23.73
CA ASN A 690 12.83 25.73 25.18
C ASN A 690 14.17 26.32 25.65
N GLY A 691 14.74 27.27 24.88
CA GLY A 691 16.01 27.92 25.20
C GLY A 691 17.28 27.12 24.87
N LYS A 692 17.15 25.90 24.33
CA LYS A 692 18.25 25.11 23.78
C LYS A 692 18.23 25.15 22.24
N ASN A 693 19.32 24.70 21.62
CA ASN A 693 19.40 24.51 20.18
C ASN A 693 18.27 23.58 19.72
N GLY A 694 17.58 23.99 18.66
CA GLY A 694 16.64 23.13 17.96
C GLY A 694 17.39 22.07 17.15
N LYS A 695 16.69 21.01 16.74
CA LYS A 695 17.31 19.84 16.13
C LYS A 695 18.06 20.15 14.82
N CYS A 696 17.56 21.09 14.03
CA CYS A 696 18.25 21.48 12.79
C CYS A 696 19.54 22.24 13.07
N GLU A 697 19.56 23.08 14.12
CA GLU A 697 20.79 23.73 14.56
C GLU A 697 21.81 22.69 15.06
N GLU A 698 21.38 21.72 15.86
CA GLU A 698 22.24 20.62 16.32
C GLU A 698 22.79 19.77 15.16
N LEU A 699 21.95 19.46 14.16
CA LEU A 699 22.36 18.75 12.96
C LEU A 699 23.42 19.53 12.19
N LYS A 700 23.19 20.83 11.98
CA LYS A 700 24.10 21.72 11.27
C LYS A 700 25.46 21.79 11.94
N GLU A 701 25.49 21.97 13.28
CA GLU A 701 26.71 21.91 14.07
C GLU A 701 27.46 20.58 13.90
N SER A 702 26.73 19.46 13.96
CA SER A 702 27.32 18.12 13.82
C SER A 702 27.86 17.85 12.41
N CYS A 703 27.28 18.47 11.38
CA CYS A 703 27.69 18.36 9.98
C CYS A 703 28.82 19.33 9.58
N LYS A 704 29.18 20.34 10.41
CA LYS A 704 30.22 21.34 10.08
C LYS A 704 31.55 20.72 9.67
N SER A 705 32.02 19.69 10.38
CA SER A 705 33.29 19.04 10.06
C SER A 705 33.23 18.36 8.69
N TYR A 706 32.12 17.69 8.37
CA TYR A 706 31.88 17.08 7.06
C TYR A 706 31.86 18.13 5.94
N ARG A 707 31.15 19.26 6.13
CA ARG A 707 31.11 20.35 5.14
C ARG A 707 32.47 20.98 4.89
N LYS A 708 33.26 21.19 5.94
CA LYS A 708 34.63 21.68 5.81
C LYS A 708 35.49 20.74 4.98
N THR A 709 35.43 19.44 5.25
CA THR A 709 36.14 18.42 4.44
C THR A 709 35.64 18.39 3.00
N GLN A 710 34.32 18.44 2.77
CA GLN A 710 33.72 18.44 1.43
C GLN A 710 34.14 19.67 0.61
N GLU A 711 34.22 20.86 1.23
CA GLU A 711 34.70 22.08 0.60
C GLU A 711 36.20 21.98 0.25
N GLN A 712 37.01 21.43 1.15
CA GLN A 712 38.42 21.18 0.88
C GLN A 712 38.62 20.16 -0.26
N GLU A 713 37.84 19.08 -0.28
CA GLU A 713 37.85 18.10 -1.38
C GLU A 713 37.44 18.75 -2.71
N MET A 714 36.45 19.65 -2.72
CA MET A 714 36.08 20.42 -3.92
C MET A 714 37.20 21.34 -4.42
N LYS A 715 37.86 22.06 -3.52
CA LYS A 715 39.02 22.90 -3.88
C LYS A 715 40.16 22.03 -4.42
N LEU A 716 40.41 20.88 -3.79
CA LEU A 716 41.39 19.91 -4.26
C LEU A 716 41.05 19.37 -5.66
N MET A 717 39.76 19.11 -5.94
CA MET A 717 39.34 18.68 -7.28
C MET A 717 39.65 19.73 -8.35
N TYR A 718 39.54 21.01 -8.00
CA TYR A 718 39.89 22.10 -8.90
C TYR A 718 41.41 22.20 -9.12
N GLU A 719 42.22 22.02 -8.08
CA GLU A 719 43.69 21.96 -8.20
C GLU A 719 44.14 20.78 -9.07
N LEU A 720 43.47 19.62 -8.93
CA LEU A 720 43.74 18.40 -9.70
C LEU A 720 43.02 18.36 -11.06
N ARG A 721 42.47 19.49 -11.54
CA ARG A 721 41.77 19.56 -12.82
C ARG A 721 42.67 19.05 -13.97
N GLY A 722 42.12 18.17 -14.81
CA GLY A 722 42.88 17.53 -15.89
C GLY A 722 43.67 16.27 -15.49
N SER A 723 43.75 15.97 -14.20
CA SER A 723 44.34 14.74 -13.66
C SER A 723 43.33 13.78 -13.02
N LEU A 724 42.07 14.22 -12.87
CA LEU A 724 40.93 13.41 -12.42
C LEU A 724 40.27 12.62 -13.58
N ASN A 725 41.08 11.95 -14.40
CA ASN A 725 40.60 11.02 -15.43
C ASN A 725 41.14 9.59 -15.23
N SER A 726 42.15 9.42 -14.39
CA SER A 726 42.63 8.12 -13.93
C SER A 726 43.23 8.24 -12.53
N GLU A 727 43.15 7.15 -11.77
CA GLU A 727 43.63 7.06 -10.40
C GLU A 727 45.13 7.36 -10.30
N ASN A 728 45.93 6.71 -11.16
CA ASN A 728 47.39 6.90 -11.21
C ASN A 728 47.78 8.36 -11.54
N LYS A 729 47.03 9.02 -12.43
CA LYS A 729 47.32 10.41 -12.81
C LYS A 729 46.93 11.38 -11.70
N CYS A 730 45.80 11.12 -11.02
CA CYS A 730 45.40 11.84 -9.82
C CYS A 730 46.48 11.72 -8.74
N GLU A 731 46.94 10.51 -8.43
CA GLU A 731 47.93 10.27 -7.38
C GLU A 731 49.29 10.91 -7.70
N SER A 732 49.78 10.75 -8.93
CA SER A 732 51.03 11.38 -9.38
C SER A 732 50.96 12.91 -9.28
N THR A 733 49.82 13.49 -9.66
CA THR A 733 49.62 14.95 -9.61
C THR A 733 49.49 15.43 -8.17
N LEU A 734 48.71 14.74 -7.34
CA LEU A 734 48.56 15.01 -5.92
C LEU A 734 49.92 14.98 -5.19
N ASN A 735 50.76 13.98 -5.48
CA ASN A 735 52.10 13.91 -4.88
C ASN A 735 52.99 15.09 -5.28
N LYS A 736 52.93 15.56 -6.54
CA LYS A 736 53.65 16.76 -6.97
C LYS A 736 53.15 18.01 -6.25
N HIS A 737 51.84 18.16 -6.08
CA HIS A 737 51.25 19.28 -5.35
C HIS A 737 51.61 19.24 -3.87
N CYS A 738 51.58 18.07 -3.23
CA CYS A 738 51.98 17.91 -1.83
C CYS A 738 53.43 18.35 -1.59
N LEU A 739 54.38 17.93 -2.43
CA LEU A 739 55.78 18.38 -2.35
C LEU A 739 55.93 19.91 -2.53
N HIS A 740 55.06 20.52 -3.32
CA HIS A 740 55.04 21.97 -3.51
C HIS A 740 54.43 22.68 -2.30
N TRP A 741 53.32 22.17 -1.76
CA TRP A 741 52.64 22.73 -0.60
C TRP A 741 53.49 22.66 0.66
N ASP A 742 54.22 21.56 0.87
CA ASP A 742 55.21 21.41 1.94
C ASP A 742 56.30 22.50 1.86
N LYS A 743 56.79 22.80 0.65
CA LYS A 743 57.79 23.86 0.43
C LYS A 743 57.24 25.26 0.66
N THR A 744 55.97 25.49 0.32
CA THR A 744 55.30 26.80 0.44
C THR A 744 54.64 27.04 1.80
N LYS A 745 54.70 26.07 2.74
CA LYS A 745 53.98 26.08 4.03
C LYS A 745 52.48 26.34 3.88
N ASN A 746 51.85 25.76 2.86
CA ASN A 746 50.41 25.91 2.65
C ASN A 746 49.63 24.86 3.44
N ASP A 747 49.11 25.25 4.60
CA ASP A 747 48.40 24.34 5.51
C ASP A 747 47.01 23.90 5.01
N THR A 748 46.51 24.48 3.92
CA THR A 748 45.13 24.25 3.45
C THR A 748 44.86 22.80 3.05
N PHE A 749 45.86 22.12 2.48
CA PHE A 749 45.74 20.75 1.94
C PHE A 749 46.69 19.74 2.59
N ASN A 750 47.47 20.15 3.61
CA ASN A 750 48.45 19.29 4.28
C ASN A 750 47.83 17.99 4.83
N ASN A 751 46.57 18.04 5.25
CA ASN A 751 45.82 16.88 5.72
C ASN A 751 45.62 15.77 4.65
N PHE A 752 45.69 16.11 3.36
CA PHE A 752 45.59 15.14 2.25
C PHE A 752 46.96 14.66 1.76
N CYS A 753 48.04 15.21 2.30
CA CYS A 753 49.42 14.96 1.87
C CYS A 753 50.18 14.01 2.79
N ASN A 754 49.77 13.91 4.06
CA ASN A 754 50.41 13.07 5.07
C ASN A 754 50.06 11.58 4.92
N ASN A 755 51.10 10.73 4.94
CA ASN A 755 51.01 9.27 4.98
C ASN A 755 51.26 8.70 6.41
N ASN A 756 51.13 9.50 7.47
CA ASN A 756 51.59 9.09 8.81
C ASN A 756 50.57 8.22 9.56
N THR A 757 51.07 7.14 10.14
CA THR A 757 50.38 5.97 10.70
C THR A 757 49.61 6.17 12.01
N ASP A 758 49.52 7.39 12.57
CA ASP A 758 48.89 7.63 13.88
C ASP A 758 47.84 8.74 13.83
N THR A 759 46.63 8.41 13.35
CA THR A 759 45.34 8.95 13.85
C THR A 759 44.16 8.32 13.10
N LYS A 760 43.02 8.19 13.79
CA LYS A 760 41.79 7.43 13.42
C LYS A 760 41.09 7.77 12.07
N ASN A 761 41.66 8.59 11.19
CA ASN A 761 41.04 9.06 9.93
C ASN A 761 41.95 9.00 8.69
N ASN A 762 42.80 7.97 8.54
CA ASN A 762 43.63 7.83 7.34
C ASN A 762 42.87 7.20 6.18
N ILE A 763 42.43 8.02 5.23
CA ILE A 763 42.08 7.59 3.86
C ILE A 763 43.39 7.62 3.06
N THR A 764 43.76 6.51 2.42
CA THR A 764 44.97 6.47 1.59
C THR A 764 44.85 7.45 0.39
N LYS A 765 45.96 8.02 -0.09
CA LYS A 765 45.94 8.91 -1.29
C LYS A 765 45.23 8.28 -2.49
N ASN A 766 45.37 6.96 -2.61
CA ASN A 766 44.64 6.17 -3.59
C ASN A 766 43.12 6.23 -3.36
N GLU A 767 42.62 5.90 -2.16
CA GLU A 767 41.18 5.97 -1.85
C GLU A 767 40.62 7.39 -2.02
N LEU A 768 41.38 8.43 -1.66
CA LEU A 768 41.00 9.81 -1.92
C LEU A 768 40.82 10.05 -3.42
N CYS A 769 41.80 9.66 -4.25
CA CYS A 769 41.71 9.78 -5.69
C CYS A 769 40.54 8.99 -6.30
N LYS A 770 40.26 7.77 -5.81
CA LYS A 770 39.07 6.99 -6.21
C LYS A 770 37.77 7.75 -5.89
N LYS A 771 37.66 8.27 -4.67
CA LYS A 771 36.50 9.05 -4.21
C LYS A 771 36.29 10.32 -5.04
N LEU A 772 37.37 11.05 -5.35
CA LEU A 772 37.30 12.26 -6.18
C LEU A 772 36.87 11.92 -7.62
N LEU A 773 37.39 10.84 -8.19
CA LEU A 773 37.01 10.36 -9.54
C LEU A 773 35.55 9.97 -9.64
N GLU A 774 35.01 9.25 -8.65
CA GLU A 774 33.57 8.92 -8.59
C GLU A 774 32.70 10.18 -8.56
N ARG A 775 33.05 11.17 -7.72
CA ARG A 775 32.32 12.44 -7.68
C ARG A 775 32.36 13.23 -8.99
N VAL A 776 33.49 13.22 -9.72
CA VAL A 776 33.54 13.82 -11.06
C VAL A 776 32.56 13.10 -12.00
N LYS A 777 32.58 11.77 -12.02
CA LYS A 777 31.69 10.97 -12.87
C LYS A 777 30.21 11.25 -12.57
N GLU A 778 29.82 11.29 -11.30
CA GLU A 778 28.45 11.61 -10.89
C GLU A 778 28.02 13.03 -11.29
N ARG A 779 28.91 14.03 -11.17
CA ARG A 779 28.59 15.41 -11.57
C ARG A 779 28.48 15.57 -13.07
N CYS A 780 29.37 14.94 -13.83
CA CYS A 780 29.32 15.00 -15.29
C CYS A 780 28.11 14.27 -15.86
N THR A 781 27.65 13.18 -15.23
CA THR A 781 26.41 12.48 -15.64
C THR A 781 25.13 13.24 -15.30
N LYS A 782 25.14 14.16 -14.32
CA LYS A 782 24.01 15.05 -14.02
C LYS A 782 23.93 16.31 -14.91
N LEU A 783 24.98 16.59 -15.68
CA LEU A 783 25.09 17.76 -16.58
C LEU A 783 24.90 17.41 -18.07
N LEU A 784 24.75 16.12 -18.38
CA LEU A 784 24.36 15.56 -19.69
C LEU A 784 22.87 15.21 -19.67
#